data_AF-A0AA96ZW75-F1
#
_entry.id   AF-A0AA96ZW75-F1
#
_cell.length_a   1.000
_cell.length_b   1.000
_cell.length_c   1.000
_cell.angle_alpha   90.00
_cell.angle_beta   90.00
_cell.angle_gamma   90.00
#
_symmetry.space_group_name_H-M   'P 1'
#
loop_
_entity.id
_entity.type
_entity.pdbx_description
1 polymer ?
#
loop_
_entity_poly.entity_id
_entity_poly.type
_entity_poly.pdbx_seq_one_letter_code
_entity_poly.pdbx_strand_id
1 'polypeptide(L)'
;MDQKKTVAGSPQNKSPGKKPDRKSRADSKKSKLKAKSKAIPVGQAGVHGVVEIGKAGERKTVVASEKKVGTLGARGKIPSVDEIEKRQRILESQKQNEIKNAPSVLAEKKADKHSRLAGRIVGQMGVSLRENKNKEVSPSTNFQSEKRQNTNKSNSDGMSVWKNAPFKNDDFKKQTDLRKKDDLKKGKRFEKEKDFEKTNSKNQYSKMDPKSENQKNKSKERKTKERDERDSDFSKKNVVGLPAFEERRKNSKFKTADFLPMSLSEARAKGWDELDIILVSGDAYVDHPGFGTAIIGRVLESAGFSIGVIAQPDWTKKESFEILGKPRLFFSVSAGNTDSLVNNYTPLLNKRESDAYSPGGKPGLRPDRAVISYANRIREAYPDVPVVAGGIEASLRRFAEFDYLSNTVRQSVLADAPIDLIVYGMGELQITEIAKRLDAGEKIETLRDIPGTVWKMQTKEWKNDFSGKIPKPDLDLSDVDSPEIDLMDSDSIHSNSIHSNSIHFNSIHSNSIHSNSIHSNSIHSNSIHSPDSMIELPSFADVFESKEQYAWAFRLIYGNQNPVTGRSLAQVHPKTVIVQNPPMRPLTEPEMDFIYELPYTRMEHPSYTEPVPGLDVVRFSITSHRGCFGGCSFCAITQHQGRAISNRSEDSIIREAVLISESAGFGGIISGVGGPSANMYGMTCPGWEKRGACTHKNCLVPHVCPSLRTDHSRMLSLLKRLREIPDVKKVLTGYGVRFDLAVLDDEYLETLCKYHVGGQLKVAPEHFCDPVTAIMRKPNRAAFEKFENKFKEINKRLDMKQFLVTFQISGHPGCTIENAIEMAEYIRDNNRYTEQVQDFTPTPMTISTCMFHTGLNPFTMEKIHVPVTRTEKKIQRSLLQFRNPENQKIIQETLIKAGREDLIGNGWNCLVKK
;
A
#
# COMPACT_ATOMS: atom_id res chain seq x y z
N MET A 1 -0.05 -21.28 -57.86
CA MET A 1 -1.20 -20.42 -57.50
C MET A 1 -0.62 -19.06 -57.08
N ASP A 2 -0.15 -18.20 -57.98
CA ASP A 2 -0.83 -17.56 -59.14
C ASP A 2 -1.77 -16.44 -58.72
N GLN A 3 -1.85 -15.28 -59.37
CA GLN A 3 -1.04 -14.56 -60.38
C GLN A 3 -1.92 -13.36 -60.77
N LYS A 4 -1.35 -12.14 -60.82
CA LYS A 4 -1.58 -11.05 -61.80
C LYS A 4 -1.28 -9.69 -61.15
N LYS A 5 -0.56 -8.75 -61.79
CA LYS A 5 0.27 -8.86 -63.01
C LYS A 5 1.26 -7.68 -63.10
N THR A 6 2.31 -7.90 -63.92
CA THR A 6 3.06 -6.97 -64.80
C THR A 6 4.07 -5.96 -64.20
N VAL A 7 5.26 -5.73 -64.80
CA VAL A 7 6.01 -6.49 -65.84
C VAL A 7 7.51 -6.10 -65.86
N ALA A 8 8.39 -7.05 -66.21
CA ALA A 8 9.83 -6.90 -66.58
C ALA A 8 10.78 -6.17 -65.59
N GLY A 9 12.10 -6.40 -65.58
CA GLY A 9 12.91 -7.39 -66.30
C GLY A 9 14.41 -7.18 -66.02
N SER A 10 15.16 -8.23 -65.70
CA SER A 10 16.62 -8.18 -65.45
C SER A 10 17.42 -8.12 -66.78
N PRO A 11 18.72 -7.72 -66.80
CA PRO A 11 19.79 -8.62 -66.32
C PRO A 11 21.09 -7.99 -65.75
N GLN A 12 21.68 -8.70 -64.77
CA GLN A 12 23.10 -9.09 -64.60
C GLN A 12 24.33 -8.16 -64.85
N ASN A 13 25.41 -8.55 -64.13
CA ASN A 13 26.84 -8.57 -64.49
C ASN A 13 27.82 -7.45 -64.02
N LYS A 14 28.60 -7.84 -63.00
CA LYS A 14 30.08 -7.93 -62.97
C LYS A 14 31.00 -6.68 -62.93
N SER A 15 31.96 -6.81 -62.02
CA SER A 15 33.39 -6.44 -62.12
C SER A 15 33.85 -5.03 -61.68
N PRO A 16 35.15 -4.87 -61.29
CA PRO A 16 35.56 -3.85 -60.32
C PRO A 16 36.60 -2.83 -60.81
N GLY A 17 36.81 -1.77 -60.01
CA GLY A 17 37.93 -0.80 -60.15
C GLY A 17 38.60 -0.48 -58.80
N LYS A 18 39.86 -0.04 -58.80
CA LYS A 18 40.69 0.21 -57.59
C LYS A 18 41.42 1.56 -57.64
N LYS A 19 41.40 2.31 -56.52
CA LYS A 19 42.43 3.31 -56.08
C LYS A 19 42.58 4.56 -57.01
N PRO A 20 43.46 5.56 -56.73
CA PRO A 20 44.37 5.80 -55.56
C PRO A 20 44.31 7.22 -54.92
N ASP A 21 45.09 7.43 -53.85
CA ASP A 21 45.45 8.74 -53.26
C ASP A 21 46.44 9.57 -54.13
N ARG A 22 46.54 10.91 -53.88
CA ARG A 22 47.80 11.64 -53.52
C ARG A 22 47.74 13.20 -53.60
N LYS A 23 48.34 13.86 -52.58
CA LYS A 23 49.19 15.11 -52.63
C LYS A 23 48.54 16.47 -53.05
N SER A 24 49.08 17.69 -52.77
CA SER A 24 50.07 18.22 -51.77
C SER A 24 50.27 19.77 -51.86
N ARG A 25 50.69 20.45 -50.76
CA ARG A 25 51.23 21.85 -50.63
C ARG A 25 50.22 23.00 -50.92
N ALA A 26 50.12 24.15 -50.21
CA ALA A 26 51.02 25.06 -49.45
C ALA A 26 51.74 26.11 -50.33
N ASP A 27 51.94 27.40 -50.00
CA ASP A 27 51.86 28.19 -48.72
C ASP A 27 50.98 29.50 -48.89
N SER A 28 51.08 30.72 -48.29
CA SER A 28 52.06 31.43 -47.41
C SER A 28 51.53 32.76 -46.77
N LYS A 29 52.33 33.38 -45.85
CA LYS A 29 52.43 34.83 -45.44
C LYS A 29 51.39 35.56 -44.53
N LYS A 30 51.84 35.83 -43.27
CA LYS A 30 51.93 37.15 -42.53
C LYS A 30 50.62 37.96 -42.18
N SER A 31 50.49 38.70 -41.06
CA SER A 31 51.36 38.95 -39.87
C SER A 31 50.74 39.82 -38.74
N LYS A 32 51.20 39.67 -37.46
CA LYS A 32 51.24 40.65 -36.32
C LYS A 32 49.89 41.13 -35.70
N LEU A 33 49.76 41.65 -34.45
CA LEU A 33 50.49 41.60 -33.15
C LEU A 33 49.61 42.20 -31.99
N LYS A 34 49.72 41.71 -30.73
CA LYS A 34 49.50 42.36 -29.39
C LYS A 34 48.22 43.23 -29.14
N ALA A 35 47.38 42.94 -28.13
CA ALA A 35 47.40 43.38 -26.69
C ALA A 35 47.01 44.89 -26.45
N LYS A 36 46.47 45.39 -25.31
CA LYS A 36 46.44 44.90 -23.90
C LYS A 36 45.45 45.71 -22.99
N SER A 37 44.68 45.04 -22.10
CA SER A 37 44.31 45.41 -20.68
C SER A 37 43.59 46.71 -20.21
N LYS A 38 42.71 46.55 -19.18
CA LYS A 38 42.23 47.52 -18.12
C LYS A 38 41.22 48.63 -18.52
N ALA A 39 40.34 49.21 -17.66
CA ALA A 39 39.79 48.85 -16.33
C ALA A 39 38.53 49.69 -15.89
N ILE A 40 37.85 49.25 -14.81
CA ILE A 40 36.91 49.90 -13.84
C ILE A 40 37.23 51.39 -13.51
N PRO A 41 36.30 52.36 -13.16
CA PRO A 41 35.17 52.28 -12.17
C PRO A 41 33.83 53.09 -12.36
N VAL A 42 32.82 52.70 -11.54
CA VAL A 42 31.82 53.45 -10.69
C VAL A 42 31.12 54.76 -11.18
N GLY A 43 29.79 54.84 -11.01
CA GLY A 43 28.95 56.06 -11.05
C GLY A 43 27.60 55.89 -10.29
N GLN A 44 26.96 56.98 -9.81
CA GLN A 44 25.88 56.90 -8.78
C GLN A 44 24.96 58.14 -8.67
N ALA A 45 23.64 57.95 -8.41
CA ALA A 45 22.56 58.96 -8.18
C ALA A 45 22.28 59.95 -9.37
N GLY A 46 21.19 60.72 -9.52
CA GLY A 46 19.88 60.98 -8.83
C GLY A 46 19.05 62.00 -9.69
N VAL A 47 17.93 62.66 -9.32
CA VAL A 47 16.84 62.53 -8.31
C VAL A 47 15.75 63.63 -8.56
N HIS A 48 14.43 63.33 -8.45
CA HIS A 48 13.24 64.24 -8.54
C HIS A 48 12.98 65.02 -9.87
N GLY A 49 11.80 65.59 -10.20
CA GLY A 49 10.44 65.61 -9.60
C GLY A 49 9.34 66.04 -10.63
N VAL A 50 8.04 65.64 -10.52
CA VAL A 50 6.85 66.29 -9.86
C VAL A 50 6.13 67.36 -10.74
N VAL A 51 4.80 67.57 -10.57
CA VAL A 51 3.87 68.61 -11.15
C VAL A 51 3.23 68.27 -12.52
N GLU A 52 1.92 68.48 -12.82
CA GLU A 52 0.63 68.37 -12.07
C GLU A 52 -0.65 68.44 -12.98
N ILE A 53 -1.81 67.99 -12.46
CA ILE A 53 -3.24 68.39 -12.69
C ILE A 53 -3.87 68.50 -14.11
N GLY A 54 -5.09 67.92 -14.27
CA GLY A 54 -6.17 68.35 -15.20
C GLY A 54 -6.97 67.18 -15.82
N LYS A 55 -8.13 66.73 -15.32
CA LYS A 55 -9.52 67.29 -15.39
C LYS A 55 -10.01 67.65 -16.81
N ALA A 56 -11.23 67.33 -17.27
CA ALA A 56 -12.31 66.44 -16.79
C ALA A 56 -13.38 66.26 -17.91
N GLY A 57 -14.33 65.32 -17.80
CA GLY A 57 -15.50 65.26 -18.69
C GLY A 57 -16.37 64.00 -18.56
N GLU A 58 -17.64 64.15 -18.12
CA GLU A 58 -18.64 63.07 -18.07
C GLU A 58 -19.60 63.11 -19.27
N ARG A 59 -20.20 61.95 -19.62
CA ARG A 59 -21.67 61.75 -19.63
C ARG A 59 -22.06 60.27 -19.80
N LYS A 60 -23.31 59.94 -19.45
CA LYS A 60 -23.86 58.57 -19.31
C LYS A 60 -24.98 58.30 -20.33
N THR A 61 -25.09 57.07 -20.85
CA THR A 61 -26.39 56.45 -21.22
C THR A 61 -26.37 54.91 -21.35
N VAL A 62 -26.81 54.24 -20.29
CA VAL A 62 -27.82 53.15 -20.23
C VAL A 62 -27.97 52.10 -21.38
N VAL A 63 -27.47 50.87 -21.10
CA VAL A 63 -28.11 49.51 -21.15
C VAL A 63 -28.76 48.92 -22.45
N ALA A 64 -28.62 47.58 -22.59
CA ALA A 64 -29.29 46.61 -23.50
C ALA A 64 -28.75 46.49 -24.95
N SER A 65 -28.69 45.30 -25.59
CA SER A 65 -28.85 43.90 -25.11
C SER A 65 -28.18 42.85 -26.04
N GLU A 66 -27.88 41.68 -25.47
CA GLU A 66 -27.62 40.34 -26.04
C GLU A 66 -26.89 40.07 -27.41
N LYS A 67 -25.89 39.17 -27.33
CA LYS A 67 -25.53 38.08 -28.28
C LYS A 67 -25.13 38.42 -29.74
N LYS A 68 -23.81 38.36 -30.00
CA LYS A 68 -23.19 37.17 -30.65
C LYS A 68 -21.66 37.12 -30.54
N VAL A 69 -21.11 35.95 -30.88
CA VAL A 69 -19.71 35.52 -30.74
C VAL A 69 -18.74 36.36 -31.59
N GLY A 70 -17.57 36.68 -31.04
CA GLY A 70 -16.41 37.18 -31.77
C GLY A 70 -15.10 36.72 -31.09
N THR A 71 -14.26 35.99 -31.82
CA THR A 71 -12.97 35.47 -31.32
C THR A 71 -11.88 36.54 -31.34
N LEU A 72 -11.22 36.77 -30.19
CA LEU A 72 -9.95 37.49 -30.12
C LEU A 72 -8.99 36.76 -29.17
N GLY A 73 -7.81 36.40 -29.69
CA GLY A 73 -6.77 35.77 -28.89
C GLY A 73 -5.98 36.80 -28.08
N ALA A 74 -5.83 36.55 -26.77
CA ALA A 74 -4.97 37.33 -25.90
C ALA A 74 -3.82 36.44 -25.39
N ARG A 75 -2.57 36.84 -25.67
CA ARG A 75 -1.40 36.29 -24.97
C ARG A 75 -1.43 36.78 -23.52
N GLY A 76 -2.00 35.99 -22.62
CA GLY A 76 -1.90 36.24 -21.18
C GLY A 76 -0.43 36.29 -20.76
N LYS A 77 -0.05 37.31 -19.98
CA LYS A 77 1.24 37.28 -19.28
C LYS A 77 1.16 36.23 -18.18
N ILE A 78 2.18 35.39 -18.09
CA ILE A 78 2.37 34.47 -16.97
C ILE A 78 2.39 35.31 -15.67
N PRO A 79 1.57 35.00 -14.65
CA PRO A 79 1.57 35.74 -13.39
C PRO A 79 2.91 35.58 -12.67
N SER A 80 3.32 36.62 -11.95
CA SER A 80 4.56 36.57 -11.16
C SER A 80 4.45 35.58 -10.00
N VAL A 81 5.58 35.02 -9.56
CA VAL A 81 5.64 34.12 -8.39
C VAL A 81 5.09 34.82 -7.14
N ASP A 82 5.32 36.13 -7.01
CA ASP A 82 4.78 36.95 -5.92
C ASP A 82 3.25 37.06 -5.98
N GLU A 83 2.64 37.12 -7.16
CA GLU A 83 1.18 37.06 -7.31
C GLU A 83 0.62 35.69 -6.93
N ILE A 84 1.34 34.60 -7.22
CA ILE A 84 0.93 33.24 -6.84
C ILE A 84 1.02 33.06 -5.32
N GLU A 85 2.14 33.43 -4.69
CA GLU A 85 2.26 33.40 -3.22
C GLU A 85 1.24 34.33 -2.55
N LYS A 86 0.97 35.51 -3.10
CA LYS A 86 -0.02 36.45 -2.57
C LYS A 86 -1.45 35.89 -2.69
N ARG A 87 -1.79 35.22 -3.80
CA ARG A 87 -3.07 34.50 -3.96
C ARG A 87 -3.21 33.35 -2.97
N GLN A 88 -2.14 32.58 -2.71
CA GLN A 88 -2.14 31.53 -1.69
C GLN A 88 -2.43 32.11 -0.28
N ARG A 89 -1.69 33.14 0.15
CA ARG A 89 -1.91 33.78 1.47
C ARG A 89 -3.30 34.41 1.62
N ILE A 90 -3.89 34.91 0.53
CA ILE A 90 -5.27 35.40 0.52
C ILE A 90 -6.25 34.23 0.69
N LEU A 91 -6.11 33.14 -0.06
CA LEU A 91 -6.96 31.95 0.04
C LEU A 91 -6.87 31.27 1.42
N GLU A 92 -5.68 31.23 2.03
CA GLU A 92 -5.48 30.68 3.37
C GLU A 92 -6.10 31.57 4.45
N SER A 93 -5.96 32.90 4.38
CA SER A 93 -6.62 33.80 5.34
C SER A 93 -8.14 33.84 5.17
N GLN A 94 -8.65 33.72 3.93
CA GLN A 94 -10.08 33.55 3.66
C GLN A 94 -10.62 32.26 4.29
N LYS A 95 -9.99 31.09 4.04
CA LYS A 95 -10.38 29.83 4.68
C LYS A 95 -10.30 29.88 6.20
N GLN A 96 -9.28 30.52 6.79
CA GLN A 96 -9.19 30.69 8.24
C GLN A 96 -10.32 31.57 8.81
N ASN A 97 -10.75 32.62 8.07
CA ASN A 97 -11.87 33.47 8.49
C ASN A 97 -13.22 32.77 8.30
N GLU A 98 -13.42 31.97 7.25
CA GLU A 98 -14.61 31.12 7.10
C GLU A 98 -14.73 30.09 8.23
N ILE A 99 -13.60 29.47 8.63
CA ILE A 99 -13.55 28.53 9.78
C ILE A 99 -13.86 29.24 11.10
N LYS A 100 -13.43 30.51 11.28
CA LYS A 100 -13.72 31.30 12.49
C LYS A 100 -15.14 31.84 12.56
N ASN A 101 -15.79 32.08 11.42
CA ASN A 101 -17.08 32.77 11.33
C ASN A 101 -18.27 31.84 11.03
N ALA A 102 -18.09 30.52 11.08
CA ALA A 102 -19.18 29.56 10.95
C ALA A 102 -20.13 29.64 12.17
N PRO A 103 -21.44 29.96 12.00
CA PRO A 103 -22.32 30.29 13.11
C PRO A 103 -22.72 29.06 13.95
N SER A 104 -22.54 29.16 15.26
CA SER A 104 -22.66 28.06 16.24
C SER A 104 -24.11 27.70 16.66
N VAL A 105 -25.07 27.79 15.73
CA VAL A 105 -26.52 27.61 15.98
C VAL A 105 -26.90 26.13 16.10
N LEU A 106 -26.37 25.46 17.13
CA LEU A 106 -26.77 24.11 17.56
C LEU A 106 -26.34 23.75 19.00
N ALA A 107 -25.44 24.51 19.63
CA ALA A 107 -24.95 24.21 20.99
C ALA A 107 -25.97 24.54 22.10
N GLU A 108 -26.66 25.68 22.00
CA GLU A 108 -27.44 26.26 23.11
C GLU A 108 -28.68 25.44 23.50
N LYS A 109 -29.23 24.62 22.59
CA LYS A 109 -30.45 23.81 22.86
C LYS A 109 -30.20 22.46 23.56
N LYS A 110 -28.96 22.17 24.01
CA LYS A 110 -28.66 20.99 24.84
C LYS A 110 -28.20 21.31 26.27
N ALA A 111 -27.75 22.52 26.56
CA ALA A 111 -27.27 22.90 27.90
C ALA A 111 -28.42 23.00 28.94
N ASP A 112 -29.55 23.61 28.57
CA ASP A 112 -30.64 23.98 29.50
C ASP A 112 -31.49 22.78 30.02
N LYS A 113 -31.14 21.54 29.64
CA LYS A 113 -31.83 20.34 30.14
C LYS A 113 -31.06 19.55 31.21
N HIS A 114 -29.81 19.89 31.51
CA HIS A 114 -29.00 19.23 32.54
C HIS A 114 -28.76 20.06 33.82
N SER A 115 -29.00 21.37 33.79
CA SER A 115 -28.83 22.25 34.96
C SER A 115 -29.87 22.04 36.07
N ARG A 116 -31.06 21.51 35.73
CA ARG A 116 -32.22 21.45 36.66
C ARG A 116 -32.30 20.21 37.57
N LEU A 117 -31.24 19.39 37.65
CA LEU A 117 -31.20 18.24 38.58
C LEU A 117 -29.96 18.19 39.49
N ALA A 118 -28.92 18.98 39.21
CA ALA A 118 -27.72 19.11 40.05
C ALA A 118 -27.86 20.24 41.11
N GLY A 119 -29.08 20.45 41.62
CA GLY A 119 -29.47 21.61 42.44
C GLY A 119 -29.98 21.29 43.84
N ARG A 120 -29.63 20.12 44.41
CA ARG A 120 -29.92 19.73 45.79
C ARG A 120 -28.76 18.94 46.39
N ILE A 121 -28.52 19.14 47.69
CA ILE A 121 -27.48 18.51 48.51
C ILE A 121 -26.04 18.93 48.13
N VAL A 122 -25.64 20.11 48.60
CA VAL A 122 -24.28 20.33 49.14
C VAL A 122 -24.43 20.33 50.65
N GLY A 123 -23.65 19.50 51.35
CA GLY A 123 -23.74 19.40 52.81
C GLY A 123 -22.67 18.50 53.43
N GLN A 124 -21.86 19.12 54.29
CA GLN A 124 -20.93 18.51 55.26
C GLN A 124 -19.71 17.72 54.75
N MET A 125 -18.57 18.33 55.06
CA MET A 125 -17.19 17.81 55.16
C MET A 125 -17.09 16.49 55.95
N GLY A 126 -16.02 15.69 55.78
CA GLY A 126 -15.70 14.63 56.75
C GLY A 126 -14.63 13.58 56.45
N VAL A 127 -13.36 13.97 56.27
CA VAL A 127 -12.15 13.35 56.90
C VAL A 127 -12.05 11.80 57.10
N SER A 128 -10.96 11.21 56.57
CA SER A 128 -10.18 10.05 57.11
C SER A 128 -10.31 8.61 56.53
N LEU A 129 -9.21 8.17 55.89
CA LEU A 129 -8.46 6.89 56.03
C LEU A 129 -9.08 5.48 55.77
N ARG A 130 -8.13 4.58 55.41
CA ARG A 130 -8.09 3.08 55.48
C ARG A 130 -8.81 2.23 54.42
N GLU A 131 -8.00 1.76 53.48
CA GLU A 131 -7.60 0.34 53.32
C GLU A 131 -8.61 -0.83 53.43
N ASN A 132 -8.50 -1.69 52.41
CA ASN A 132 -8.45 -3.18 52.46
C ASN A 132 -9.73 -4.05 52.46
N LYS A 133 -9.67 -5.02 51.52
CA LYS A 133 -10.20 -6.42 51.54
C LYS A 133 -11.69 -6.70 51.33
N ASN A 134 -11.96 -7.29 50.15
CA ASN A 134 -12.61 -8.58 49.92
C ASN A 134 -13.71 -9.05 50.90
N LYS A 135 -14.93 -9.24 50.38
CA LYS A 135 -15.37 -10.59 49.93
C LYS A 135 -16.68 -10.58 49.12
N GLU A 136 -16.96 -11.73 48.53
CA GLU A 136 -18.20 -12.05 47.81
C GLU A 136 -19.39 -12.22 48.79
N VAL A 137 -20.62 -12.09 48.29
CA VAL A 137 -21.69 -13.14 48.27
C VAL A 137 -23.01 -12.55 47.72
N SER A 138 -23.85 -13.40 47.15
CA SER A 138 -25.13 -13.10 46.50
C SER A 138 -26.21 -14.10 46.97
N PRO A 139 -27.47 -14.11 46.46
CA PRO A 139 -28.44 -13.01 46.25
C PRO A 139 -29.85 -13.35 46.85
N SER A 140 -30.82 -12.41 46.85
CA SER A 140 -32.23 -12.76 47.12
C SER A 140 -33.31 -11.83 46.50
N THR A 141 -33.87 -12.29 45.37
CA THR A 141 -35.33 -12.38 45.02
C THR A 141 -36.38 -11.28 45.28
N ASN A 142 -37.29 -11.19 44.29
CA ASN A 142 -38.72 -10.78 44.33
C ASN A 142 -39.12 -9.30 44.32
N PHE A 143 -40.01 -8.92 43.37
CA PHE A 143 -41.43 -8.70 43.69
C PHE A 143 -42.37 -8.84 42.48
N GLN A 144 -43.68 -8.92 42.77
CA GLN A 144 -44.85 -9.09 41.88
C GLN A 144 -45.03 -7.93 40.87
N SER A 145 -45.62 -8.03 39.66
CA SER A 145 -46.70 -8.83 39.06
C SER A 145 -48.13 -8.29 39.26
N GLU A 146 -48.78 -7.82 38.19
CA GLU A 146 -50.23 -7.57 38.16
C GLU A 146 -50.85 -7.86 36.78
N LYS A 147 -52.17 -8.04 36.70
CA LYS A 147 -52.93 -8.46 35.50
C LYS A 147 -53.94 -7.40 35.06
N ARG A 148 -54.27 -7.37 33.77
CA ARG A 148 -55.63 -7.04 33.28
C ARG A 148 -55.91 -7.74 31.95
N GLN A 149 -57.18 -8.07 31.70
CA GLN A 149 -57.69 -8.68 30.48
C GLN A 149 -58.49 -7.64 29.70
N ASN A 150 -58.55 -7.76 28.36
CA ASN A 150 -59.85 -7.89 27.69
C ASN A 150 -59.72 -8.53 26.29
N THR A 151 -60.86 -8.87 25.68
CA THR A 151 -60.96 -9.71 24.47
C THR A 151 -61.34 -8.95 23.20
N ASN A 152 -60.95 -9.46 22.03
CA ASN A 152 -61.91 -9.80 20.95
C ASN A 152 -61.28 -10.66 19.84
N LYS A 153 -62.14 -11.31 19.04
CA LYS A 153 -61.79 -12.18 17.90
C LYS A 153 -62.38 -11.63 16.58
N SER A 154 -61.66 -11.83 15.48
CA SER A 154 -62.23 -12.18 14.17
C SER A 154 -61.15 -12.79 13.25
N ASN A 155 -61.59 -13.52 12.22
CA ASN A 155 -60.75 -14.21 11.22
C ASN A 155 -60.27 -13.17 10.15
N SER A 156 -59.36 -13.45 9.21
CA SER A 156 -59.06 -14.72 8.51
C SER A 156 -57.65 -14.81 7.90
N ASP A 157 -57.28 -16.04 7.54
CA ASP A 157 -56.49 -16.53 6.40
C ASP A 157 -55.69 -15.52 5.53
N GLY A 158 -54.45 -15.79 5.12
CA GLY A 158 -53.59 -16.95 5.43
C GLY A 158 -52.47 -17.17 4.40
N MET A 159 -51.21 -16.93 4.75
CA MET A 159 -50.01 -17.31 3.97
C MET A 159 -48.76 -17.40 4.89
N SER A 160 -48.02 -18.50 4.82
CA SER A 160 -46.98 -18.87 5.79
C SER A 160 -45.60 -18.25 5.51
N VAL A 161 -45.46 -16.95 5.78
CA VAL A 161 -44.14 -16.29 5.77
C VAL A 161 -43.38 -16.58 7.07
N TRP A 162 -42.21 -17.20 6.98
CA TRP A 162 -41.27 -17.30 8.10
C TRP A 162 -40.83 -15.90 8.54
N LYS A 163 -41.29 -15.45 9.71
CA LYS A 163 -40.84 -14.20 10.34
C LYS A 163 -40.10 -14.48 11.64
N ASN A 164 -38.88 -13.95 11.69
CA ASN A 164 -37.97 -13.79 12.81
C ASN A 164 -38.63 -13.85 14.21
N ALA A 165 -38.28 -14.86 15.00
CA ALA A 165 -38.46 -14.80 16.45
C ALA A 165 -37.39 -13.87 17.07
N PRO A 166 -37.73 -13.08 18.11
CA PRO A 166 -36.76 -12.20 18.76
C PRO A 166 -35.80 -13.00 19.65
N PHE A 167 -34.51 -12.64 19.63
CA PHE A 167 -33.52 -13.20 20.55
C PHE A 167 -33.88 -12.89 22.01
N LYS A 168 -33.91 -13.92 22.85
CA LYS A 168 -33.79 -13.82 24.31
C LYS A 168 -32.56 -14.59 24.76
N ASN A 169 -31.76 -14.00 25.65
CA ASN A 169 -30.62 -14.67 26.27
C ASN A 169 -31.11 -15.63 27.35
N ASP A 170 -31.23 -16.94 27.07
CA ASP A 170 -31.43 -17.96 28.11
C ASP A 170 -31.18 -19.43 27.66
N ASP A 171 -30.07 -19.71 26.95
CA ASP A 171 -29.73 -21.10 26.53
C ASP A 171 -28.28 -21.57 26.83
N PHE A 172 -27.44 -20.72 27.43
CA PHE A 172 -26.02 -21.04 27.71
C PHE A 172 -25.78 -22.03 28.87
N LYS A 173 -26.82 -22.69 29.39
CA LYS A 173 -26.74 -23.62 30.55
C LYS A 173 -27.27 -25.03 30.30
N LYS A 174 -27.76 -25.38 29.09
CA LYS A 174 -28.28 -26.74 28.79
C LYS A 174 -27.36 -27.62 27.94
N GLN A 175 -26.35 -27.05 27.29
CA GLN A 175 -25.47 -27.81 26.38
C GLN A 175 -24.28 -28.50 27.08
N THR A 176 -24.03 -28.20 28.36
CA THR A 176 -22.93 -28.75 29.16
C THR A 176 -23.21 -30.13 29.76
N ASP A 177 -24.45 -30.44 30.13
CA ASP A 177 -24.79 -31.70 30.82
C ASP A 177 -25.04 -32.89 29.88
N LEU A 178 -25.36 -32.64 28.60
CA LEU A 178 -25.54 -33.73 27.64
C LEU A 178 -24.20 -34.41 27.25
N ARG A 179 -23.06 -33.70 27.32
CA ARG A 179 -21.74 -34.30 27.05
C ARG A 179 -21.26 -35.25 28.15
N LYS A 180 -21.71 -35.09 29.40
CA LYS A 180 -21.26 -35.92 30.54
C LYS A 180 -21.86 -37.34 30.59
N LYS A 181 -22.77 -37.72 29.68
CA LYS A 181 -23.41 -39.06 29.67
C LYS A 181 -22.90 -40.02 28.59
N ASP A 182 -22.26 -39.55 27.52
CA ASP A 182 -21.76 -40.42 26.45
C ASP A 182 -20.34 -40.95 26.70
N ASP A 183 -19.48 -40.17 27.37
CA ASP A 183 -18.10 -40.58 27.67
C ASP A 183 -18.01 -41.77 28.64
N LEU A 184 -19.08 -42.04 29.41
CA LEU A 184 -19.19 -43.18 30.33
C LEU A 184 -19.61 -44.51 29.65
N LYS A 185 -19.83 -44.54 28.33
CA LYS A 185 -20.23 -45.76 27.60
C LYS A 185 -19.21 -46.34 26.62
N LYS A 186 -18.08 -45.67 26.37
CA LYS A 186 -17.04 -46.19 25.44
C LYS A 186 -15.88 -46.94 26.10
N GLY A 187 -15.72 -46.84 27.43
CA GLY A 187 -14.60 -47.44 28.18
C GLY A 187 -14.67 -48.95 28.45
N LYS A 188 -15.57 -49.73 27.82
CA LYS A 188 -15.72 -51.18 28.08
C LYS A 188 -16.08 -52.01 26.83
N ARG A 189 -15.26 -51.98 25.76
CA ARG A 189 -15.38 -52.97 24.67
C ARG A 189 -14.14 -53.23 23.77
N PHE A 190 -12.92 -53.18 24.31
CA PHE A 190 -11.71 -53.56 23.56
C PHE A 190 -10.68 -54.37 24.38
N GLU A 191 -11.16 -55.39 25.11
CA GLU A 191 -10.32 -56.48 25.61
C GLU A 191 -11.03 -57.84 25.38
N LYS A 192 -10.86 -58.38 24.17
CA LYS A 192 -10.97 -59.81 23.80
C LYS A 192 -10.65 -59.98 22.30
N GLU A 193 -10.55 -61.22 21.85
CA GLU A 193 -10.38 -61.60 20.43
C GLU A 193 -9.04 -61.17 19.78
N LYS A 194 -7.95 -61.61 20.42
CA LYS A 194 -6.99 -62.43 19.67
C LYS A 194 -7.49 -63.88 19.64
N ASP A 195 -6.92 -64.68 18.74
CA ASP A 195 -7.19 -66.09 18.47
C ASP A 195 -8.48 -66.36 17.67
N PHE A 196 -8.36 -66.51 16.34
CA PHE A 196 -8.32 -67.84 15.73
C PHE A 196 -7.81 -67.78 14.28
N GLU A 197 -7.30 -68.91 13.77
CA GLU A 197 -6.68 -69.03 12.42
C GLU A 197 -7.40 -70.12 11.60
N LYS A 198 -7.29 -70.03 10.26
CA LYS A 198 -7.67 -71.03 9.23
C LYS A 198 -9.17 -71.19 8.92
N THR A 199 -9.54 -71.01 7.64
CA THR A 199 -9.82 -72.15 6.72
C THR A 199 -10.21 -71.71 5.28
N ASN A 200 -9.70 -72.45 4.28
CA ASN A 200 -10.23 -72.70 2.92
C ASN A 200 -10.59 -71.55 1.93
N SER A 201 -10.65 -71.76 0.60
CA SER A 201 -9.80 -72.49 -0.39
C SER A 201 -10.42 -72.38 -1.81
N LYS A 202 -9.61 -72.59 -2.88
CA LYS A 202 -10.00 -72.79 -4.32
C LYS A 202 -10.39 -71.49 -5.08
N ASN A 203 -10.14 -71.30 -6.39
CA ASN A 203 -9.61 -72.15 -7.49
C ASN A 203 -8.44 -71.41 -8.22
N GLN A 204 -7.36 -72.07 -8.68
CA GLN A 204 -7.11 -72.70 -10.01
C GLN A 204 -7.29 -71.76 -11.23
N TYR A 205 -6.44 -71.73 -12.28
CA TYR A 205 -5.09 -72.30 -12.55
C TYR A 205 -4.45 -71.48 -13.71
N SER A 206 -3.13 -71.29 -13.78
CA SER A 206 -2.20 -72.08 -14.61
C SER A 206 -0.71 -71.76 -14.29
N LYS A 207 0.27 -72.41 -14.94
CA LYS A 207 1.71 -72.41 -14.56
C LYS A 207 2.64 -71.92 -15.68
N MET A 208 3.77 -71.28 -15.33
CA MET A 208 5.13 -71.67 -15.79
C MET A 208 6.26 -70.95 -14.99
N ASP A 209 7.50 -71.43 -15.16
CA ASP A 209 8.64 -71.51 -14.21
C ASP A 209 9.17 -70.29 -13.40
N PRO A 210 9.96 -70.52 -12.32
CA PRO A 210 10.31 -69.50 -11.31
C PRO A 210 11.84 -69.25 -11.16
N LYS A 211 12.43 -68.33 -11.94
CA LYS A 211 13.87 -67.98 -11.82
C LYS A 211 14.22 -66.47 -11.98
N SER A 212 13.43 -65.55 -11.41
CA SER A 212 13.78 -64.11 -11.47
C SER A 212 13.38 -63.21 -10.29
N GLU A 213 12.71 -63.69 -9.24
CA GLU A 213 12.01 -62.79 -8.29
C GLU A 213 12.57 -62.72 -6.85
N ASN A 214 13.59 -63.52 -6.48
CA ASN A 214 14.08 -63.59 -5.09
C ASN A 214 15.14 -62.52 -4.71
N GLN A 215 15.30 -61.46 -5.50
CA GLN A 215 16.17 -60.30 -5.20
C GLN A 215 15.43 -58.95 -5.10
N LYS A 216 14.16 -58.86 -5.54
CA LYS A 216 13.40 -57.59 -5.57
C LYS A 216 12.51 -57.33 -4.34
N ASN A 217 12.17 -58.35 -3.54
CA ASN A 217 11.31 -58.16 -2.37
C ASN A 217 12.09 -57.89 -1.07
N LYS A 218 13.25 -58.54 -0.84
CA LYS A 218 14.15 -58.23 0.30
C LYS A 218 14.71 -56.79 0.28
N SER A 219 14.66 -56.11 -0.87
CA SER A 219 15.04 -54.70 -1.04
C SER A 219 13.87 -53.71 -0.92
N LYS A 220 12.63 -54.18 -0.81
CA LYS A 220 11.45 -53.36 -0.50
C LYS A 220 11.13 -53.35 0.99
N GLU A 221 11.08 -54.50 1.66
CA GLU A 221 10.68 -54.57 3.08
C GLU A 221 11.69 -53.92 4.05
N ARG A 222 13.00 -53.93 3.70
CA ARG A 222 13.98 -53.11 4.42
C ARG A 222 13.77 -51.60 4.19
N LYS A 223 13.31 -51.21 3.00
CA LYS A 223 13.06 -49.79 2.65
C LYS A 223 11.73 -49.24 3.18
N THR A 224 10.81 -50.06 3.66
CA THR A 224 9.65 -49.59 4.44
C THR A 224 9.97 -49.50 5.93
N LYS A 225 10.59 -50.53 6.54
CA LYS A 225 10.94 -50.44 7.98
C LYS A 225 11.92 -49.31 8.31
N GLU A 226 12.94 -49.07 7.49
CA GLU A 226 13.78 -47.87 7.67
C GLU A 226 13.06 -46.54 7.33
N ARG A 227 11.80 -46.55 6.89
CA ARG A 227 11.04 -45.33 6.59
C ARG A 227 10.10 -44.98 7.74
N ASP A 228 9.37 -45.98 8.23
CA ASP A 228 8.44 -45.84 9.35
C ASP A 228 9.17 -45.48 10.66
N GLU A 229 10.44 -45.88 10.83
CA GLU A 229 11.31 -45.44 11.94
C GLU A 229 12.02 -44.08 11.71
N ARG A 230 11.95 -43.50 10.50
CA ARG A 230 12.45 -42.14 10.20
C ARG A 230 11.39 -41.06 10.34
N ASP A 231 10.11 -41.39 10.14
CA ASP A 231 9.01 -40.41 10.20
C ASP A 231 8.55 -40.08 11.65
N SER A 232 9.08 -40.75 12.68
CA SER A 232 8.80 -40.47 14.10
C SER A 232 9.79 -39.52 14.82
N ASP A 233 10.95 -39.22 14.23
CA ASP A 233 11.98 -38.32 14.81
C ASP A 233 11.96 -36.91 14.17
N PHE A 234 11.01 -36.65 13.28
CA PHE A 234 10.91 -35.44 12.45
C PHE A 234 10.60 -34.16 13.25
N SER A 235 10.13 -34.28 14.50
CA SER A 235 9.59 -33.18 15.30
C SER A 235 10.59 -32.48 16.23
N LYS A 236 11.86 -32.92 16.31
CA LYS A 236 12.80 -32.43 17.35
C LYS A 236 14.24 -32.09 16.91
N LYS A 237 14.63 -32.25 15.63
CA LYS A 237 16.05 -32.13 15.21
C LYS A 237 16.39 -31.12 14.11
N ASN A 238 15.39 -30.54 13.42
CA ASN A 238 15.64 -29.62 12.29
C ASN A 238 15.13 -28.17 12.50
N VAL A 239 15.05 -27.71 13.76
CA VAL A 239 15.15 -26.27 14.06
C VAL A 239 16.62 -25.95 14.34
N VAL A 240 17.45 -26.00 13.30
CA VAL A 240 18.89 -25.69 13.40
C VAL A 240 19.04 -24.19 13.61
N GLY A 241 19.54 -23.80 14.78
CA GLY A 241 19.47 -22.42 15.27
C GLY A 241 20.44 -21.45 14.59
N LEU A 242 19.85 -20.40 13.98
CA LEU A 242 20.37 -19.02 13.95
C LEU A 242 21.88 -18.76 13.74
N PRO A 243 22.67 -19.47 12.89
CA PRO A 243 24.13 -19.38 12.97
C PRO A 243 24.63 -17.95 12.72
N ALA A 244 24.23 -17.38 11.59
CA ALA A 244 24.62 -16.04 11.18
C ALA A 244 23.95 -14.89 11.98
N PHE A 245 22.93 -15.14 12.81
CA PHE A 245 22.39 -14.12 13.72
C PHE A 245 23.03 -14.22 15.10
N GLU A 246 23.15 -15.43 15.66
CA GLU A 246 23.82 -15.62 16.93
C GLU A 246 25.31 -15.26 16.88
N GLU A 247 26.03 -15.56 15.79
CA GLU A 247 27.42 -15.10 15.63
C GLU A 247 27.49 -13.56 15.62
N ARG A 248 26.62 -12.88 14.87
CA ARG A 248 26.58 -11.40 14.86
C ARG A 248 26.15 -10.80 16.21
N ARG A 249 25.26 -11.48 16.95
CA ARG A 249 24.86 -11.09 18.31
C ARG A 249 25.98 -11.29 19.33
N LYS A 250 26.75 -12.39 19.21
CA LYS A 250 27.93 -12.70 20.04
C LYS A 250 29.12 -11.77 19.72
N ASN A 251 29.22 -11.29 18.48
CA ASN A 251 30.26 -10.35 18.02
C ASN A 251 29.87 -8.87 18.17
N SER A 252 28.68 -8.55 18.70
CA SER A 252 28.29 -7.17 19.02
C SER A 252 29.08 -6.64 20.22
N LYS A 253 29.63 -5.43 20.11
CA LYS A 253 30.27 -4.72 21.25
C LYS A 253 29.25 -4.23 22.29
N PHE A 254 27.97 -4.12 21.93
CA PHE A 254 26.91 -3.59 22.77
C PHE A 254 25.91 -4.69 23.17
N LYS A 255 25.37 -4.58 24.38
CA LYS A 255 24.18 -5.36 24.76
C LYS A 255 23.00 -4.90 23.90
N THR A 256 22.37 -5.83 23.19
CA THR A 256 21.02 -5.61 22.63
C THR A 256 20.09 -5.31 23.80
N ALA A 257 19.62 -4.07 23.93
CA ALA A 257 18.45 -3.80 24.76
C ALA A 257 17.20 -4.30 24.06
N ASP A 258 16.20 -4.66 24.86
CA ASP A 258 14.96 -5.22 24.34
C ASP A 258 14.29 -4.25 23.36
N PHE A 259 14.35 -2.94 23.61
CA PHE A 259 13.83 -1.89 22.71
C PHE A 259 14.94 -0.94 22.19
N LEU A 260 14.61 -0.16 21.14
CA LEU A 260 15.37 1.04 20.77
C LEU A 260 15.05 2.20 21.74
N PRO A 261 16.03 2.92 22.29
CA PRO A 261 15.83 4.03 23.22
C PRO A 261 14.82 5.09 22.77
N MET A 262 13.82 5.37 23.61
CA MET A 262 12.99 6.57 23.59
C MET A 262 13.49 7.65 24.56
N SER A 263 14.42 7.34 25.48
CA SER A 263 15.06 8.32 26.38
C SER A 263 16.58 8.24 26.40
N LEU A 264 17.24 9.35 26.77
CA LEU A 264 18.70 9.37 27.01
C LEU A 264 19.13 8.45 28.17
N SER A 265 18.23 8.15 29.11
CA SER A 265 18.47 7.13 30.16
C SER A 265 18.58 5.72 29.58
N GLU A 266 17.73 5.37 28.61
CA GLU A 266 17.81 4.08 27.91
C GLU A 266 19.03 4.00 26.98
N ALA A 267 19.37 5.10 26.30
CA ALA A 267 20.59 5.17 25.48
C ALA A 267 21.84 4.93 26.33
N ARG A 268 21.99 5.65 27.46
CA ARG A 268 23.11 5.45 28.39
C ARG A 268 23.13 4.06 29.00
N ALA A 269 21.97 3.44 29.25
CA ALA A 269 21.89 2.05 29.70
C ALA A 269 22.42 1.03 28.66
N LYS A 270 22.47 1.39 27.37
CA LYS A 270 23.13 0.63 26.29
C LYS A 270 24.63 0.95 26.13
N GLY A 271 25.13 1.96 26.85
CA GLY A 271 26.47 2.51 26.67
C GLY A 271 26.57 3.55 25.55
N TRP A 272 25.47 4.23 25.22
CA TRP A 272 25.39 5.28 24.20
C TRP A 272 25.16 6.65 24.88
N ASP A 273 26.22 7.45 25.00
CA ASP A 273 26.15 8.82 25.54
C ASP A 273 25.70 9.85 24.49
N GLU A 274 25.95 9.56 23.21
CA GLU A 274 25.37 10.22 22.04
C GLU A 274 24.67 9.17 21.14
N LEU A 275 23.88 9.63 20.18
CA LEU A 275 23.19 8.78 19.20
C LEU A 275 23.63 9.15 17.78
N ASP A 276 23.81 8.17 16.92
CA ASP A 276 24.15 8.39 15.51
C ASP A 276 22.95 8.93 14.74
N ILE A 277 21.77 8.34 14.95
CA ILE A 277 20.56 8.61 14.18
C ILE A 277 19.35 8.63 15.12
N ILE A 278 18.51 9.66 15.00
CA ILE A 278 17.24 9.74 15.72
C ILE A 278 16.08 9.62 14.72
N LEU A 279 15.17 8.67 14.96
CA LEU A 279 13.98 8.43 14.15
C LEU A 279 12.78 9.17 14.75
N VAL A 280 12.09 9.99 13.95
CA VAL A 280 10.91 10.75 14.36
C VAL A 280 9.68 10.22 13.63
N SER A 281 8.66 9.77 14.38
CA SER A 281 7.50 9.07 13.82
C SER A 281 6.16 9.63 14.27
N GLY A 282 5.16 9.56 13.37
CA GLY A 282 3.76 9.87 13.65
C GLY A 282 2.97 8.74 14.32
N ASP A 283 3.56 7.54 14.43
CA ASP A 283 3.03 6.41 15.20
C ASP A 283 3.68 6.35 16.59
N ALA A 284 3.01 5.70 17.55
CA ALA A 284 3.63 5.17 18.75
C ALA A 284 4.74 4.16 18.40
N TYR A 285 5.80 4.07 19.22
CA TYR A 285 6.85 3.07 19.00
C TYR A 285 6.38 1.68 19.42
N VAL A 286 6.09 0.86 18.42
CA VAL A 286 5.82 -0.57 18.54
C VAL A 286 6.94 -1.30 17.84
N ASP A 287 7.69 -2.12 18.57
CA ASP A 287 8.87 -2.82 18.06
C ASP A 287 8.47 -4.15 17.40
N HIS A 288 7.79 -4.04 16.27
CA HIS A 288 7.22 -5.18 15.53
C HIS A 288 7.54 -5.02 14.04
N PRO A 289 7.83 -6.10 13.28
CA PRO A 289 8.08 -6.04 11.83
C PRO A 289 6.82 -5.74 10.97
N GLY A 290 5.80 -5.12 11.58
CA GLY A 290 4.65 -4.50 10.91
C GLY A 290 4.68 -2.97 10.97
N PHE A 291 5.65 -2.37 11.69
CA PHE A 291 5.80 -0.93 11.87
C PHE A 291 7.09 -0.44 11.18
N GLY A 292 6.96 0.54 10.27
CA GLY A 292 8.09 1.01 9.46
C GLY A 292 9.26 1.56 10.29
N THR A 293 8.97 2.28 11.38
CA THR A 293 9.98 2.84 12.30
C THR A 293 10.85 1.75 12.93
N ALA A 294 10.24 0.63 13.37
CA ALA A 294 10.95 -0.47 13.99
C ALA A 294 11.89 -1.17 12.99
N ILE A 295 11.41 -1.42 11.77
CA ILE A 295 12.23 -2.05 10.72
C ILE A 295 13.44 -1.18 10.39
N ILE A 296 13.25 0.11 10.11
CA ILE A 296 14.34 1.03 9.78
C ILE A 296 15.33 1.15 10.96
N GLY A 297 14.83 1.25 12.19
CA GLY A 297 15.68 1.33 13.38
C GLY A 297 16.49 0.08 13.64
N ARG A 298 15.89 -1.12 13.56
CA ARG A 298 16.60 -2.38 13.75
C ARG A 298 17.59 -2.68 12.62
N VAL A 299 17.28 -2.29 11.38
CA VAL A 299 18.24 -2.40 10.26
C VAL A 299 19.46 -1.51 10.51
N LEU A 300 19.28 -0.26 10.93
CA LEU A 300 20.40 0.63 11.26
C LEU A 300 21.18 0.17 12.51
N GLU A 301 20.50 -0.30 13.57
CA GLU A 301 21.15 -0.92 14.74
C GLU A 301 22.00 -2.14 14.34
N SER A 302 21.48 -2.99 13.45
CA SER A 302 22.20 -4.16 12.92
C SER A 302 23.38 -3.79 12.00
N ALA A 303 23.39 -2.58 11.45
CA ALA A 303 24.51 -2.03 10.68
C ALA A 303 25.61 -1.41 11.56
N GLY A 304 25.40 -1.35 12.88
CA GLY A 304 26.38 -0.89 13.88
C GLY A 304 26.11 0.50 14.47
N PHE A 305 25.02 1.17 14.09
CA PHE A 305 24.69 2.52 14.53
C PHE A 305 23.87 2.54 15.82
N SER A 306 24.08 3.57 16.65
CA SER A 306 23.29 3.89 17.84
C SER A 306 22.03 4.67 17.46
N ILE A 307 20.86 4.12 17.78
CA ILE A 307 19.55 4.60 17.31
C ILE A 307 18.66 4.97 18.48
N GLY A 308 17.95 6.10 18.36
CA GLY A 308 16.83 6.45 19.25
C GLY A 308 15.56 6.82 18.49
N VAL A 309 14.42 6.81 19.19
CA VAL A 309 13.08 7.01 18.60
C VAL A 309 12.30 8.09 19.36
N ILE A 310 11.92 9.16 18.65
CA ILE A 310 10.96 10.17 19.11
C ILE A 310 9.60 9.84 18.47
N ALA A 311 8.78 9.09 19.19
CA ALA A 311 7.44 8.71 18.77
C ALA A 311 6.39 9.76 19.18
N GLN A 312 5.61 10.25 18.22
CA GLN A 312 4.52 11.22 18.38
C GLN A 312 4.89 12.49 19.19
N PRO A 313 5.98 13.21 18.81
CA PRO A 313 6.33 14.45 19.49
C PRO A 313 5.24 15.51 19.35
N ASP A 314 5.01 16.27 20.42
CA ASP A 314 4.17 17.46 20.38
C ASP A 314 4.84 18.53 19.51
N TRP A 315 4.38 18.64 18.27
CA TRP A 315 4.89 19.54 17.24
C TRP A 315 4.59 21.03 17.50
N THR A 316 3.78 21.35 18.52
CA THR A 316 3.60 22.73 18.98
C THR A 316 4.79 23.22 19.81
N LYS A 317 5.62 22.29 20.30
CA LYS A 317 6.83 22.54 21.11
C LYS A 317 8.09 22.16 20.34
N LYS A 318 9.19 22.87 20.59
CA LYS A 318 10.52 22.63 20.02
C LYS A 318 11.25 21.54 20.81
N GLU A 319 11.08 21.61 22.12
CA GLU A 319 11.67 20.79 23.16
C GLU A 319 11.34 19.29 22.97
N SER A 320 10.18 18.97 22.40
CA SER A 320 9.76 17.61 22.02
C SER A 320 10.72 16.88 21.09
N PHE A 321 11.56 17.61 20.35
CA PHE A 321 12.53 17.08 19.39
C PHE A 321 13.96 17.07 19.97
N GLU A 322 14.15 17.63 21.16
CA GLU A 322 15.44 17.78 21.85
C GLU A 322 15.65 16.73 22.96
N ILE A 323 14.62 15.94 23.26
CA ILE A 323 14.60 14.92 24.34
C ILE A 323 15.66 13.82 24.22
N LEU A 324 16.20 13.61 23.02
CA LEU A 324 17.28 12.67 22.71
C LEU A 324 18.60 13.37 22.33
N GLY A 325 18.67 14.69 22.45
CA GLY A 325 19.84 15.48 22.08
C GLY A 325 20.06 15.60 20.57
N LYS A 326 21.25 16.08 20.20
CA LYS A 326 21.69 16.21 18.81
C LYS A 326 22.25 14.86 18.32
N PRO A 327 21.78 14.30 17.20
CA PRO A 327 22.37 13.09 16.63
C PRO A 327 23.67 13.43 15.87
N ARG A 328 24.61 12.48 15.82
CA ARG A 328 25.91 12.64 15.15
C ARG A 328 25.79 12.69 13.62
N LEU A 329 24.90 11.89 13.02
CA LEU A 329 24.74 11.77 11.57
C LEU A 329 23.52 12.52 11.03
N PHE A 330 22.29 12.14 11.43
CA PHE A 330 21.06 12.74 10.91
C PHE A 330 19.79 12.45 11.74
N PHE A 331 18.74 13.23 11.51
CA PHE A 331 17.36 12.87 11.88
C PHE A 331 16.66 12.17 10.72
N SER A 332 15.97 11.06 10.97
CA SER A 332 15.03 10.49 10.01
C SER A 332 13.58 10.82 10.38
N VAL A 333 12.72 11.08 9.39
CA VAL A 333 11.35 11.57 9.63
C VAL A 333 10.32 10.77 8.84
N SER A 334 9.25 10.32 9.50
CA SER A 334 8.10 9.74 8.83
C SER A 334 6.76 10.08 9.49
N ALA A 335 5.68 10.04 8.69
CA ALA A 335 4.31 10.15 9.20
C ALA A 335 3.81 8.88 9.89
N GLY A 336 4.59 7.79 9.88
CA GLY A 336 4.20 6.47 10.39
C GLY A 336 3.73 5.52 9.27
N ASN A 337 3.00 4.47 9.66
CA ASN A 337 2.45 3.42 8.80
C ASN A 337 1.34 3.91 7.84
N THR A 338 0.89 5.16 7.99
CA THR A 338 -0.18 5.80 7.21
C THR A 338 0.17 7.25 6.87
N ASP A 339 -0.28 7.74 5.72
CA ASP A 339 -0.28 9.18 5.42
C ASP A 339 -1.14 9.91 6.47
N SER A 340 -0.62 11.01 7.01
CA SER A 340 -1.25 11.70 8.14
C SER A 340 -2.64 12.24 7.83
N LEU A 341 -2.95 12.58 6.58
CA LEU A 341 -4.29 13.04 6.21
C LEU A 341 -5.28 11.88 6.15
N VAL A 342 -4.85 10.72 5.64
CA VAL A 342 -5.66 9.48 5.67
C VAL A 342 -5.93 9.04 7.12
N ASN A 343 -4.94 9.25 7.99
CA ASN A 343 -5.02 8.93 9.42
C ASN A 343 -5.94 9.91 10.18
N ASN A 344 -5.78 11.21 9.97
CA ASN A 344 -6.52 12.23 10.70
C ASN A 344 -7.95 12.47 10.15
N TYR A 345 -8.21 12.13 8.88
CA TYR A 345 -9.49 12.42 8.21
C TYR A 345 -10.19 11.21 7.60
N THR A 346 -11.52 11.31 7.55
CA THR A 346 -12.43 10.47 6.79
C THR A 346 -12.48 10.90 5.31
N PRO A 347 -13.04 10.07 4.40
CA PRO A 347 -13.14 10.42 2.97
C PRO A 347 -13.94 11.71 2.65
N LEU A 348 -14.73 12.21 3.60
CA LEU A 348 -15.54 13.42 3.47
C LEU A 348 -14.89 14.67 4.10
N LEU A 349 -13.64 14.53 4.56
CA LEU A 349 -12.84 15.53 5.29
C LEU A 349 -13.38 15.90 6.69
N ASN A 350 -14.19 15.04 7.32
CA ASN A 350 -14.43 15.09 8.76
C ASN A 350 -13.23 14.46 9.49
N LYS A 351 -12.81 15.01 10.64
CA LYS A 351 -11.75 14.39 11.47
C LYS A 351 -12.19 13.02 12.00
N ARG A 352 -11.23 12.12 12.24
CA ARG A 352 -11.49 10.83 12.90
C ARG A 352 -11.55 10.99 14.43
N GLU A 353 -12.35 10.12 15.05
CA GLU A 353 -12.52 10.05 16.52
C GLU A 353 -11.46 9.16 17.20
N SER A 354 -10.65 8.42 16.42
CA SER A 354 -9.57 7.56 16.89
C SER A 354 -8.43 7.46 15.89
N ASP A 355 -7.23 7.20 16.40
CA ASP A 355 -6.02 6.83 15.65
C ASP A 355 -5.49 5.47 16.15
N ALA A 356 -5.53 4.45 15.29
CA ALA A 356 -5.11 3.10 15.65
C ALA A 356 -3.61 2.98 16.01
N TYR A 357 -2.77 3.92 15.60
CA TYR A 357 -1.32 3.91 15.88
C TYR A 357 -0.93 4.82 17.06
N SER A 358 -1.92 5.37 17.77
CA SER A 358 -1.73 6.14 19.01
C SER A 358 -2.08 5.30 20.25
N PRO A 359 -1.44 5.51 21.41
CA PRO A 359 -1.80 4.82 22.66
C PRO A 359 -3.25 5.12 23.05
N GLY A 360 -3.99 4.10 23.48
CA GLY A 360 -5.42 4.20 23.80
C GLY A 360 -6.31 4.54 22.60
N GLY A 361 -5.78 4.44 21.37
CA GLY A 361 -6.47 4.88 20.15
C GLY A 361 -6.62 6.41 20.03
N LYS A 362 -5.88 7.20 20.83
CA LYS A 362 -6.13 8.63 21.03
C LYS A 362 -5.93 9.46 19.75
N PRO A 363 -6.95 10.17 19.24
CA PRO A 363 -6.81 11.01 18.05
C PRO A 363 -5.96 12.26 18.34
N GLY A 364 -5.35 12.83 17.29
CA GLY A 364 -4.69 14.13 17.37
C GLY A 364 -3.30 14.14 18.01
N LEU A 365 -2.62 12.99 18.09
CA LEU A 365 -1.18 12.93 18.41
C LEU A 365 -0.27 13.05 17.16
N ARG A 366 -0.87 13.16 15.97
CA ARG A 366 -0.17 13.31 14.68
C ARG A 366 -0.59 14.62 13.98
N PRO A 367 0.35 15.47 13.54
CA PRO A 367 0.04 16.66 12.75
C PRO A 367 -0.43 16.33 11.34
N ASP A 368 -1.19 17.23 10.72
CA ASP A 368 -1.54 17.15 9.29
C ASP A 368 -0.31 17.47 8.41
N ARG A 369 0.05 16.56 7.50
CA ARG A 369 1.32 16.56 6.75
C ARG A 369 2.52 16.47 7.70
N ALA A 370 2.47 15.48 8.58
CA ALA A 370 3.41 15.26 9.68
C ALA A 370 4.89 15.38 9.28
N VAL A 371 5.27 14.90 8.09
CA VAL A 371 6.65 15.01 7.57
C VAL A 371 7.11 16.48 7.45
N ILE A 372 6.21 17.39 7.04
CA ILE A 372 6.49 18.83 6.96
C ILE A 372 6.62 19.41 8.37
N SER A 373 5.67 19.12 9.27
CA SER A 373 5.67 19.67 10.63
C SER A 373 6.90 19.25 11.43
N TYR A 374 7.25 17.96 11.38
CA TYR A 374 8.41 17.42 12.08
C TYR A 374 9.72 17.94 11.49
N ALA A 375 9.89 17.97 10.15
CA ALA A 375 11.11 18.52 9.54
C ALA A 375 11.36 20.00 9.91
N ASN A 376 10.31 20.82 9.96
CA ASN A 376 10.44 22.22 10.39
C ASN A 376 10.85 22.35 11.87
N ARG A 377 10.23 21.58 12.78
CA ARG A 377 10.61 21.56 14.20
C ARG A 377 12.03 21.06 14.43
N ILE A 378 12.46 20.04 13.69
CA ILE A 378 13.84 19.53 13.74
C ILE A 378 14.83 20.58 13.27
N ARG A 379 14.55 21.29 12.16
CA ARG A 379 15.44 22.36 11.67
C ARG A 379 15.53 23.55 12.62
N GLU A 380 14.47 23.83 13.38
CA GLU A 380 14.45 24.85 14.43
C GLU A 380 15.24 24.43 15.68
N ALA A 381 15.19 23.14 16.06
CA ALA A 381 16.00 22.58 17.14
C ALA A 381 17.50 22.49 16.76
N TYR A 382 17.78 21.99 15.56
CA TYR A 382 19.11 21.63 15.10
C TYR A 382 19.36 22.09 13.64
N PRO A 383 19.68 23.38 13.41
CA PRO A 383 19.80 23.96 12.07
C PRO A 383 20.77 23.22 11.14
N ASP A 384 21.91 22.76 11.66
CA ASP A 384 23.00 22.18 10.88
C ASP A 384 22.93 20.64 10.74
N VAL A 385 21.88 19.98 11.26
CA VAL A 385 21.77 18.51 11.21
C VAL A 385 21.00 18.09 9.94
N PRO A 386 21.48 17.08 9.19
CA PRO A 386 20.75 16.55 8.04
C PRO A 386 19.38 15.95 8.43
N VAL A 387 18.39 16.13 7.56
CA VAL A 387 17.02 15.60 7.72
C VAL A 387 16.66 14.69 6.54
N VAL A 388 16.47 13.40 6.82
CA VAL A 388 16.18 12.35 5.82
C VAL A 388 14.74 11.85 5.98
N ALA A 389 13.84 12.23 5.09
CA ALA A 389 12.43 11.86 5.17
C ALA A 389 12.13 10.53 4.46
N GLY A 390 11.17 9.76 4.98
CA GLY A 390 10.81 8.44 4.42
C GLY A 390 9.41 7.94 4.79
N GLY A 391 9.12 6.70 4.39
CA GLY A 391 7.80 6.08 4.54
C GLY A 391 6.77 6.59 3.52
N ILE A 392 5.49 6.29 3.74
CA ILE A 392 4.41 6.47 2.75
C ILE A 392 4.23 7.95 2.36
N GLU A 393 4.07 8.84 3.35
CA GLU A 393 3.79 10.26 3.10
C GLU A 393 4.91 10.96 2.30
N ALA A 394 6.17 10.74 2.67
CA ALA A 394 7.31 11.29 1.95
C ALA A 394 7.47 10.67 0.56
N SER A 395 7.29 9.35 0.43
CA SER A 395 7.36 8.64 -0.86
C SER A 395 6.36 9.18 -1.87
N LEU A 396 5.10 9.38 -1.46
CA LEU A 396 4.02 9.72 -2.39
C LEU A 396 3.87 11.24 -2.63
N ARG A 397 4.61 12.08 -1.90
CA ARG A 397 4.62 13.55 -2.04
C ARG A 397 5.98 14.11 -2.50
N ARG A 398 6.82 13.26 -3.09
CA ARG A 398 8.18 13.61 -3.53
C ARG A 398 8.26 14.49 -4.79
N PHE A 399 7.16 14.65 -5.52
CA PHE A 399 6.96 15.59 -6.63
C PHE A 399 5.73 16.46 -6.37
N ALA A 400 5.45 17.43 -7.24
CA ALA A 400 4.19 18.18 -7.23
C ALA A 400 2.99 17.23 -7.36
N GLU A 401 2.02 17.36 -6.45
CA GLU A 401 0.96 16.36 -6.25
C GLU A 401 -0.30 17.03 -5.66
N PHE A 402 -1.47 16.47 -5.97
CA PHE A 402 -2.77 16.97 -5.52
C PHE A 402 -3.03 16.64 -4.04
N ASP A 403 -3.18 17.68 -3.21
CA ASP A 403 -3.45 17.56 -1.79
C ASP A 403 -4.95 17.72 -1.51
N TYR A 404 -5.63 16.60 -1.21
CA TYR A 404 -7.10 16.56 -1.11
C TYR A 404 -7.68 17.49 -0.02
N LEU A 405 -6.97 17.67 1.10
CA LEU A 405 -7.41 18.51 2.22
C LEU A 405 -7.40 20.00 1.86
N SER A 406 -6.40 20.48 1.10
CA SER A 406 -6.36 21.86 0.62
C SER A 406 -7.11 22.06 -0.71
N ASN A 407 -7.37 20.97 -1.45
CA ASN A 407 -7.98 20.90 -2.78
C ASN A 407 -7.20 21.72 -3.83
N THR A 408 -5.89 21.52 -3.88
CA THR A 408 -4.98 22.15 -4.85
C THR A 408 -3.74 21.28 -5.08
N VAL A 409 -2.96 21.59 -6.12
CA VAL A 409 -1.66 20.97 -6.35
C VAL A 409 -0.62 21.66 -5.47
N ARG A 410 0.07 20.90 -4.63
CA ARG A 410 1.21 21.39 -3.82
C ARG A 410 2.53 21.08 -4.52
N GLN A 411 3.60 21.70 -4.04
CA GLN A 411 4.96 21.35 -4.45
C GLN A 411 5.35 19.97 -3.88
N SER A 412 6.51 19.46 -4.32
CA SER A 412 7.22 18.39 -3.62
C SER A 412 7.40 18.75 -2.14
N VAL A 413 7.21 17.77 -1.25
CA VAL A 413 7.50 17.90 0.19
C VAL A 413 8.96 18.32 0.45
N LEU A 414 9.89 18.01 -0.47
CA LEU A 414 11.30 18.42 -0.42
C LEU A 414 11.53 19.90 -0.76
N ALA A 415 10.59 20.53 -1.47
CA ALA A 415 10.56 21.97 -1.75
C ALA A 415 9.75 22.76 -0.70
N ASP A 416 8.71 22.15 -0.12
CA ASP A 416 7.84 22.74 0.90
C ASP A 416 8.42 22.65 2.34
N ALA A 417 9.44 21.84 2.59
CA ALA A 417 10.01 21.60 3.93
C ALA A 417 11.56 21.57 3.95
N PRO A 418 12.21 21.84 5.10
CA PRO A 418 13.67 21.84 5.26
C PRO A 418 14.24 20.42 5.42
N ILE A 419 13.82 19.51 4.53
CA ILE A 419 14.34 18.15 4.35
C ILE A 419 15.52 18.22 3.38
N ASP A 420 16.54 17.38 3.53
CA ASP A 420 17.71 17.39 2.64
C ASP A 420 17.64 16.27 1.59
N LEU A 421 17.14 15.10 2.00
CA LEU A 421 17.01 13.91 1.17
C LEU A 421 15.69 13.18 1.49
N ILE A 422 14.99 12.67 0.48
CA ILE A 422 13.89 11.70 0.66
C ILE A 422 14.40 10.31 0.28
N VAL A 423 14.10 9.30 1.09
CA VAL A 423 14.12 7.89 0.70
C VAL A 423 12.69 7.50 0.29
N TYR A 424 12.51 7.02 -0.94
CA TYR A 424 11.19 6.62 -1.44
C TYR A 424 11.09 5.11 -1.66
N GLY A 425 9.92 4.57 -1.32
CA GLY A 425 9.62 3.14 -1.39
C GLY A 425 10.08 2.35 -0.15
N MET A 426 10.43 1.08 -0.34
CA MET A 426 11.19 0.31 0.66
C MET A 426 12.57 0.95 0.83
N GLY A 427 12.96 1.24 2.06
CA GLY A 427 14.06 2.17 2.37
C GLY A 427 15.28 1.54 3.04
N GLU A 428 15.22 0.26 3.36
CA GLU A 428 16.20 -0.44 4.20
C GLU A 428 17.63 -0.42 3.64
N LEU A 429 17.79 -0.49 2.31
CA LEU A 429 19.10 -0.40 1.64
C LEU A 429 19.60 1.04 1.61
N GLN A 430 18.74 1.98 1.18
CA GLN A 430 19.09 3.39 1.02
C GLN A 430 19.50 4.03 2.35
N ILE A 431 18.73 3.81 3.42
CA ILE A 431 18.98 4.44 4.72
C ILE A 431 20.29 3.95 5.34
N THR A 432 20.62 2.67 5.13
CA THR A 432 21.89 2.06 5.55
C THR A 432 23.08 2.62 4.78
N GLU A 433 22.91 2.87 3.47
CA GLU A 433 23.95 3.45 2.62
C GLU A 433 24.19 4.94 2.96
N ILE A 434 23.11 5.70 3.18
CA ILE A 434 23.17 7.10 3.67
C ILE A 434 23.94 7.16 4.99
N ALA A 435 23.60 6.31 5.96
CA ALA A 435 24.28 6.27 7.26
C ALA A 435 25.79 5.99 7.12
N LYS A 436 26.17 4.97 6.33
CA LYS A 436 27.58 4.61 6.10
C LYS A 436 28.38 5.72 5.42
N ARG A 437 27.81 6.42 4.43
CA ARG A 437 28.51 7.47 3.70
C ARG A 437 28.67 8.75 4.53
N LEU A 438 27.66 9.11 5.33
CA LEU A 438 27.79 10.19 6.32
C LEU A 438 28.81 9.85 7.43
N ASP A 439 28.83 8.60 7.89
CA ASP A 439 29.81 8.12 8.88
C ASP A 439 31.26 8.13 8.33
N ALA A 440 31.42 7.81 7.03
CA ALA A 440 32.68 7.96 6.30
C ALA A 440 33.08 9.43 6.02
N GLY A 441 32.27 10.41 6.44
CA GLY A 441 32.56 11.85 6.31
C GLY A 441 32.13 12.49 4.99
N GLU A 442 31.33 11.81 4.16
CA GLU A 442 30.64 12.47 3.05
C GLU A 442 29.54 13.41 3.56
N LYS A 443 29.10 14.35 2.71
CA LYS A 443 28.10 15.35 3.07
C LYS A 443 26.75 15.03 2.44
N ILE A 444 25.65 15.39 3.11
CA ILE A 444 24.30 15.07 2.64
C ILE A 444 24.01 15.63 1.23
N GLU A 445 24.58 16.80 0.89
CA GLU A 445 24.40 17.44 -0.42
C GLU A 445 25.16 16.75 -1.56
N THR A 446 26.10 15.85 -1.24
CA THR A 446 26.86 15.03 -2.20
C THR A 446 26.27 13.63 -2.41
N LEU A 447 25.34 13.16 -1.56
CA LEU A 447 24.67 11.85 -1.66
C LEU A 447 23.59 11.81 -2.76
N ARG A 448 23.96 12.24 -3.96
CA ARG A 448 23.06 12.48 -5.10
C ARG A 448 22.85 11.25 -5.98
N ASP A 449 23.57 10.15 -5.73
CA ASP A 449 23.71 8.99 -6.62
C ASP A 449 23.01 7.72 -6.12
N ILE A 450 22.55 7.70 -4.87
CA ILE A 450 21.91 6.52 -4.24
C ILE A 450 20.55 6.23 -4.91
N PRO A 451 20.29 5.01 -5.45
CA PRO A 451 18.99 4.65 -6.01
C PRO A 451 17.87 4.72 -4.96
N GLY A 452 16.64 5.02 -5.39
CA GLY A 452 15.50 5.13 -4.48
C GLY A 452 15.52 6.37 -3.57
N THR A 453 16.25 7.43 -3.94
CA THR A 453 16.23 8.73 -3.24
C THR A 453 15.80 9.89 -4.12
N VAL A 454 15.42 11.01 -3.50
CA VAL A 454 15.11 12.30 -4.15
C VAL A 454 15.84 13.45 -3.43
N TRP A 455 16.52 14.30 -4.19
CA TRP A 455 17.41 15.36 -3.70
C TRP A 455 17.15 16.72 -4.41
N LYS A 456 17.80 17.78 -3.93
CA LYS A 456 17.67 19.17 -4.45
C LYS A 456 18.86 19.61 -5.31
N MET A 457 18.59 20.00 -6.55
CA MET A 457 19.54 20.69 -7.42
C MET A 457 19.25 22.20 -7.42
N GLN A 458 20.30 23.03 -7.46
CA GLN A 458 20.14 24.48 -7.53
C GLN A 458 19.59 24.95 -8.88
N THR A 459 18.70 25.94 -8.92
CA THR A 459 18.11 26.42 -10.18
C THR A 459 19.13 27.07 -11.13
N LYS A 460 20.28 27.53 -10.61
CA LYS A 460 21.42 28.02 -11.39
C LYS A 460 22.21 26.89 -12.05
N GLU A 461 22.46 25.81 -11.31
CA GLU A 461 23.10 24.57 -11.78
C GLU A 461 22.26 23.97 -12.92
N TRP A 462 20.95 23.81 -12.70
CA TRP A 462 20.00 23.39 -13.74
C TRP A 462 20.08 24.24 -15.02
N LYS A 463 20.03 25.57 -14.90
CA LYS A 463 20.02 26.49 -16.05
C LYS A 463 21.31 26.48 -16.86
N ASN A 464 22.46 26.26 -16.21
CA ASN A 464 23.75 26.17 -16.89
C ASN A 464 23.93 24.81 -17.57
N ASP A 465 23.64 23.74 -16.82
CA ASP A 465 24.22 22.44 -17.09
C ASP A 465 23.22 21.46 -17.73
N PHE A 466 21.91 21.68 -17.53
CA PHE A 466 20.86 20.71 -17.87
C PHE A 466 19.70 21.24 -18.74
N SER A 467 19.28 22.49 -18.51
CA SER A 467 18.13 23.12 -19.16
C SER A 467 18.26 23.12 -20.69
N GLY A 468 17.28 22.52 -21.37
CA GLY A 468 17.29 22.38 -22.85
C GLY A 468 18.28 21.36 -23.40
N LYS A 469 18.93 20.55 -22.54
CA LYS A 469 19.81 19.43 -22.91
C LYS A 469 19.23 18.08 -22.47
N ILE A 470 18.46 18.06 -21.39
CA ILE A 470 17.69 16.88 -20.97
C ILE A 470 16.51 16.65 -21.93
N PRO A 471 16.18 15.40 -22.30
CA PRO A 471 14.93 15.07 -22.95
C PRO A 471 13.72 15.49 -22.10
N LYS A 472 12.92 16.42 -22.62
CA LYS A 472 11.57 16.76 -22.14
C LYS A 472 10.57 16.09 -23.07
N PRO A 473 9.91 14.99 -22.65
CA PRO A 473 8.91 14.33 -23.48
C PRO A 473 7.72 15.26 -23.73
N ASP A 474 7.46 15.57 -25.01
CA ASP A 474 6.23 16.22 -25.43
C ASP A 474 5.01 15.40 -25.02
N LEU A 475 3.84 16.04 -24.95
CA LEU A 475 2.57 15.38 -24.57
C LEU A 475 2.10 14.45 -25.71
N ASP A 476 2.72 13.27 -25.80
CA ASP A 476 2.50 12.34 -26.89
C ASP A 476 1.24 11.48 -26.66
N LEU A 477 0.27 11.65 -27.57
CA LEU A 477 -0.98 10.90 -27.64
C LEU A 477 -0.97 9.81 -28.71
N SER A 478 0.11 9.67 -29.48
CA SER A 478 0.29 8.58 -30.45
C SER A 478 0.83 7.31 -29.78
N ASP A 479 1.63 7.47 -28.73
CA ASP A 479 2.07 6.41 -27.81
C ASP A 479 0.95 5.98 -26.83
N VAL A 480 -0.32 6.04 -27.27
CA VAL A 480 -1.47 5.44 -26.58
C VAL A 480 -1.59 3.99 -27.05
N ASP A 481 -0.75 3.16 -26.42
CA ASP A 481 -0.94 1.71 -26.30
C ASP A 481 -2.25 1.52 -25.50
N SER A 482 -3.39 1.65 -26.19
CA SER A 482 -4.72 1.40 -25.63
C SER A 482 -4.70 0.03 -24.97
N PRO A 483 -5.13 -0.11 -23.70
CA PRO A 483 -5.41 -1.42 -23.16
C PRO A 483 -6.67 -1.93 -23.88
N GLU A 484 -6.46 -2.62 -25.01
CA GLU A 484 -7.55 -3.22 -25.81
C GLU A 484 -8.43 -4.05 -24.86
N ILE A 485 -9.65 -3.55 -24.68
CA ILE A 485 -10.70 -4.30 -24.00
C ILE A 485 -11.21 -5.25 -25.07
N ASP A 486 -10.55 -6.41 -25.17
CA ASP A 486 -10.98 -7.53 -26.00
C ASP A 486 -12.36 -8.01 -25.53
N LEU A 487 -13.39 -7.32 -26.01
CA LEU A 487 -14.74 -7.84 -26.06
C LEU A 487 -14.71 -8.98 -27.07
N MET A 488 -14.85 -10.19 -26.53
CA MET A 488 -14.54 -11.44 -27.21
C MET A 488 -15.27 -11.55 -28.56
N ASP A 489 -14.52 -11.91 -29.60
CA ASP A 489 -15.09 -12.53 -30.80
C ASP A 489 -14.39 -13.88 -31.06
N SER A 490 -15.08 -14.78 -31.75
CA SER A 490 -14.84 -16.23 -31.65
C SER A 490 -13.88 -16.83 -32.69
N ASP A 491 -13.20 -17.91 -32.26
CA ASP A 491 -12.59 -18.98 -33.06
C ASP A 491 -11.67 -18.63 -34.25
N SER A 492 -10.36 -18.78 -34.04
CA SER A 492 -9.51 -19.49 -35.02
C SER A 492 -8.24 -20.07 -34.40
N ILE A 493 -7.97 -21.36 -34.67
CA ILE A 493 -6.74 -22.05 -34.24
C ILE A 493 -5.67 -21.87 -35.33
N HIS A 494 -4.59 -21.16 -35.01
CA HIS A 494 -3.39 -21.14 -35.85
C HIS A 494 -2.13 -21.55 -35.08
N SER A 495 -1.71 -22.79 -35.30
CA SER A 495 -0.38 -23.29 -34.94
C SER A 495 0.71 -22.64 -35.79
N ASN A 496 1.83 -22.26 -35.19
CA ASN A 496 3.05 -21.91 -35.93
C ASN A 496 4.31 -22.50 -35.26
N SER A 497 5.30 -22.81 -36.09
CA SER A 497 6.35 -23.79 -35.76
C SER A 497 7.51 -23.26 -34.91
N ILE A 498 8.04 -24.12 -34.05
CA ILE A 498 9.26 -23.86 -33.27
C ILE A 498 10.49 -24.01 -34.18
N HIS A 499 11.23 -22.93 -34.40
CA HIS A 499 12.62 -23.02 -34.87
C HIS A 499 13.57 -23.05 -33.68
N SER A 500 14.28 -24.18 -33.51
CA SER A 500 15.34 -24.34 -32.51
C SER A 500 16.68 -23.85 -33.06
N ASN A 501 17.40 -23.04 -32.29
CA ASN A 501 18.82 -22.74 -32.52
C ASN A 501 19.68 -23.34 -31.41
N SER A 502 20.81 -23.92 -31.79
CA SER A 502 21.59 -24.83 -30.93
C SER A 502 22.30 -24.14 -29.76
N ILE A 503 22.26 -24.80 -28.59
CA ILE A 503 23.07 -24.42 -27.43
C ILE A 503 24.44 -25.10 -27.53
N HIS A 504 25.52 -24.31 -27.52
CA HIS A 504 26.86 -24.84 -27.25
C HIS A 504 27.12 -24.83 -25.74
N PHE A 505 27.25 -26.02 -25.16
CA PHE A 505 27.81 -26.20 -23.82
C PHE A 505 29.34 -26.12 -23.87
N ASN A 506 29.94 -25.48 -22.86
CA ASN A 506 31.33 -25.71 -22.47
C ASN A 506 31.35 -26.19 -21.01
N SER A 507 32.29 -27.08 -20.71
CA SER A 507 32.23 -27.97 -19.55
C SER A 507 32.65 -27.32 -18.22
N ILE A 508 32.08 -27.82 -17.13
CA ILE A 508 32.46 -27.47 -15.76
C ILE A 508 33.84 -28.04 -15.44
N HIS A 509 34.71 -27.23 -14.86
CA HIS A 509 35.85 -27.71 -14.07
C HIS A 509 35.70 -27.25 -12.61
N SER A 510 35.82 -28.18 -11.68
CA SER A 510 35.83 -27.92 -10.24
C SER A 510 37.25 -27.65 -9.75
N ASN A 511 37.44 -26.66 -8.87
CA ASN A 511 38.46 -26.73 -7.82
C ASN A 511 38.31 -25.64 -6.75
N SER A 512 38.74 -25.98 -5.53
CA SER A 512 39.17 -25.12 -4.42
C SER A 512 38.22 -24.04 -3.87
N ILE A 513 37.88 -24.17 -2.59
CA ILE A 513 37.27 -23.12 -1.77
C ILE A 513 38.32 -22.05 -1.47
N HIS A 514 38.07 -20.80 -1.89
CA HIS A 514 38.72 -19.62 -1.34
C HIS A 514 37.66 -18.63 -0.85
N SER A 515 37.88 -18.07 0.34
CA SER A 515 37.06 -17.02 0.94
C SER A 515 37.33 -15.69 0.24
N ASN A 516 36.63 -15.43 -0.86
CA ASN A 516 36.74 -14.17 -1.57
C ASN A 516 36.19 -13.02 -0.70
N SER A 517 37.09 -12.15 -0.24
CA SER A 517 36.71 -10.83 0.27
C SER A 517 35.84 -10.12 -0.76
N ILE A 518 34.77 -9.44 -0.30
CA ILE A 518 33.95 -8.61 -1.17
C ILE A 518 34.79 -7.38 -1.55
N HIS A 519 35.54 -7.48 -2.64
CA HIS A 519 36.14 -6.32 -3.28
C HIS A 519 35.01 -5.44 -3.80
N SER A 520 34.77 -4.34 -3.09
CA SER A 520 34.02 -3.20 -3.58
C SER A 520 34.77 -2.63 -4.79
N ASN A 521 34.46 -3.15 -5.99
CA ASN A 521 34.90 -2.54 -7.23
C ASN A 521 34.35 -1.12 -7.26
N SER A 522 35.22 -0.13 -7.04
CA SER A 522 34.88 1.29 -7.11
C SER A 522 34.31 1.58 -8.48
N ILE A 523 32.98 1.78 -8.55
CA ILE A 523 32.33 2.21 -9.78
C ILE A 523 32.86 3.60 -10.09
N HIS A 524 33.73 3.70 -11.10
CA HIS A 524 34.18 4.99 -11.61
C HIS A 524 32.95 5.84 -11.93
N SER A 525 32.91 7.06 -11.39
CA SER A 525 31.74 7.93 -11.32
C SER A 525 31.37 8.56 -12.66
N ASN A 526 31.04 7.72 -13.65
CA ASN A 526 30.57 8.11 -14.97
C ASN A 526 29.11 8.59 -14.91
N SER A 527 28.94 9.79 -14.36
CA SER A 527 27.74 10.63 -14.35
C SER A 527 26.38 9.92 -14.50
N ILE A 528 25.85 9.43 -13.37
CA ILE A 528 24.43 9.06 -13.20
C ILE A 528 23.50 10.25 -13.50
N HIS A 529 24.05 11.46 -13.51
CA HIS A 529 23.39 12.73 -13.86
C HIS A 529 23.93 13.31 -15.16
N SER A 530 24.12 12.49 -16.20
CA SER A 530 24.25 13.01 -17.57
C SER A 530 22.90 13.54 -18.05
N PRO A 531 22.82 14.67 -18.79
CA PRO A 531 21.57 15.12 -19.41
C PRO A 531 20.85 14.03 -20.20
N ASP A 532 21.61 13.16 -20.90
CA ASP A 532 21.07 12.06 -21.71
C ASP A 532 20.37 10.95 -20.90
N SER A 533 20.64 10.87 -19.59
CA SER A 533 20.12 9.82 -18.69
C SER A 533 18.84 10.24 -17.93
N MET A 534 18.59 11.54 -17.81
CA MET A 534 17.49 12.12 -17.03
C MET A 534 16.25 12.40 -17.91
N ILE A 535 15.09 12.62 -17.31
CA ILE A 535 13.86 13.09 -17.99
C ILE A 535 13.38 14.37 -17.29
N GLU A 536 13.09 15.42 -18.05
CA GLU A 536 12.43 16.62 -17.53
C GLU A 536 10.91 16.38 -17.47
N LEU A 537 10.35 16.45 -16.26
CA LEU A 537 8.91 16.48 -16.01
C LEU A 537 8.36 17.89 -16.24
N PRO A 538 7.08 18.03 -16.62
CA PRO A 538 6.37 19.32 -16.53
C PRO A 538 6.61 19.99 -15.17
N SER A 539 6.93 21.28 -15.19
CA SER A 539 7.33 22.05 -14.00
C SER A 539 6.17 22.22 -13.02
N PHE A 540 6.46 22.67 -11.80
CA PHE A 540 5.42 23.00 -10.83
C PHE A 540 4.41 24.02 -11.36
N ALA A 541 4.85 24.99 -12.18
CA ALA A 541 3.93 25.94 -12.82
C ALA A 541 3.04 25.24 -13.85
N ASP A 542 3.62 24.41 -14.73
CA ASP A 542 2.89 23.68 -15.78
C ASP A 542 1.79 22.79 -15.18
N VAL A 543 2.10 22.02 -14.12
CA VAL A 543 1.13 21.11 -13.47
C VAL A 543 0.17 21.80 -12.50
N PHE A 544 0.42 23.05 -12.11
CA PHE A 544 -0.49 23.87 -11.31
C PHE A 544 -1.51 24.59 -12.20
N GLU A 545 -1.13 24.99 -13.42
CA GLU A 545 -2.01 25.68 -14.38
C GLU A 545 -2.75 24.72 -15.33
N SER A 546 -2.18 23.57 -15.71
CA SER A 546 -2.80 22.59 -16.63
C SER A 546 -2.98 21.20 -16.00
N LYS A 547 -4.21 20.69 -16.12
CA LYS A 547 -4.61 19.32 -15.71
C LYS A 547 -4.04 18.26 -16.64
N GLU A 548 -3.85 18.62 -17.91
CA GLU A 548 -3.24 17.80 -18.95
C GLU A 548 -1.75 17.60 -18.65
N GLN A 549 -1.05 18.68 -18.27
CA GLN A 549 0.35 18.60 -17.81
C GLN A 549 0.48 17.85 -16.48
N TYR A 550 -0.46 18.01 -15.54
CA TYR A 550 -0.51 17.17 -14.34
C TYR A 550 -0.64 15.68 -14.68
N ALA A 551 -1.59 15.32 -15.55
CA ALA A 551 -1.79 13.94 -15.99
C ALA A 551 -0.56 13.37 -16.71
N TRP A 552 0.12 14.18 -17.51
CA TRP A 552 1.36 13.81 -18.20
C TRP A 552 2.53 13.61 -17.25
N ALA A 553 2.76 14.54 -16.32
CA ALA A 553 3.75 14.38 -15.25
C ALA A 553 3.50 13.10 -14.44
N PHE A 554 2.24 12.82 -14.09
CA PHE A 554 1.86 11.57 -13.42
C PHE A 554 2.17 10.33 -14.28
N ARG A 555 1.86 10.32 -15.59
CA ARG A 555 2.19 9.21 -16.51
C ARG A 555 3.70 8.97 -16.58
N LEU A 556 4.51 10.03 -16.69
CA LEU A 556 5.97 9.95 -16.72
C LEU A 556 6.55 9.43 -15.39
N ILE A 557 6.04 9.90 -14.24
CA ILE A 557 6.42 9.41 -12.91
C ILE A 557 6.06 7.92 -12.79
N TYR A 558 4.81 7.54 -13.06
CA TYR A 558 4.34 6.16 -12.97
C TYR A 558 5.16 5.20 -13.86
N GLY A 559 5.52 5.64 -15.07
CA GLY A 559 6.29 4.85 -16.02
C GLY A 559 7.73 4.55 -15.58
N ASN A 560 8.34 5.43 -14.78
CA ASN A 560 9.73 5.29 -14.33
C ASN A 560 9.87 4.61 -12.96
N GLN A 561 8.81 3.99 -12.44
CA GLN A 561 8.78 3.27 -11.16
C GLN A 561 9.23 1.79 -11.29
N ASN A 562 10.13 1.53 -12.25
CA ASN A 562 10.73 0.23 -12.50
C ASN A 562 12.25 0.31 -12.16
N PRO A 563 12.78 -0.50 -11.24
CA PRO A 563 14.19 -0.41 -10.83
C PRO A 563 15.21 -0.90 -11.87
N VAL A 564 14.76 -1.52 -12.98
CA VAL A 564 15.62 -2.02 -14.06
C VAL A 564 15.62 -1.08 -15.27
N THR A 565 14.52 -0.37 -15.52
CA THR A 565 14.34 0.47 -16.73
C THR A 565 13.96 1.92 -16.44
N GLY A 566 13.73 2.29 -15.19
CA GLY A 566 13.37 3.65 -14.77
C GLY A 566 14.57 4.58 -14.83
N ARG A 567 14.35 5.80 -15.32
CA ARG A 567 15.36 6.86 -15.43
C ARG A 567 15.28 7.85 -14.27
N SER A 568 16.34 8.63 -14.09
CA SER A 568 16.31 9.81 -13.22
C SER A 568 15.25 10.80 -13.72
N LEU A 569 14.45 11.37 -12.82
CA LEU A 569 13.41 12.35 -13.17
C LEU A 569 13.74 13.70 -12.51
N ALA A 570 13.55 14.80 -13.22
CA ALA A 570 13.69 16.15 -12.66
C ALA A 570 12.42 16.98 -12.85
N GLN A 571 11.95 17.65 -11.79
CA GLN A 571 10.87 18.62 -11.84
C GLN A 571 11.35 19.99 -11.38
N VAL A 572 11.14 21.01 -12.21
CA VAL A 572 11.50 22.40 -11.88
C VAL A 572 10.46 23.00 -10.94
N HIS A 573 10.89 23.49 -9.78
CA HIS A 573 10.11 24.28 -8.84
C HIS A 573 10.64 25.73 -8.80
N PRO A 574 9.88 26.72 -8.27
CA PRO A 574 10.29 28.13 -8.31
C PRO A 574 11.63 28.45 -7.63
N LYS A 575 12.02 27.67 -6.61
CA LYS A 575 13.21 27.93 -5.76
C LYS A 575 14.26 26.81 -5.80
N THR A 576 13.97 25.66 -6.41
CA THR A 576 14.86 24.48 -6.51
C THR A 576 14.45 23.63 -7.71
N VAL A 577 15.31 22.73 -8.18
CA VAL A 577 14.88 21.58 -8.99
C VAL A 577 14.89 20.34 -8.11
N ILE A 578 13.88 19.49 -8.25
CA ILE A 578 13.71 18.25 -7.48
C ILE A 578 14.09 17.09 -8.39
N VAL A 579 15.09 16.30 -7.98
CA VAL A 579 15.66 15.21 -8.78
C VAL A 579 15.46 13.88 -8.07
N GLN A 580 14.72 12.98 -8.71
CA GLN A 580 14.55 11.58 -8.30
C GLN A 580 15.59 10.70 -8.99
N ASN A 581 16.29 9.88 -8.22
CA ASN A 581 17.15 8.80 -8.74
C ASN A 581 16.32 7.55 -9.11
N PRO A 582 16.78 6.69 -10.03
CA PRO A 582 16.07 5.44 -10.37
C PRO A 582 15.67 4.61 -9.15
N PRO A 583 14.55 3.87 -9.16
CA PRO A 583 14.08 3.15 -7.98
C PRO A 583 15.11 2.13 -7.48
N MET A 584 15.23 2.00 -6.15
CA MET A 584 16.05 0.94 -5.57
C MET A 584 15.50 -0.44 -5.98
N ARG A 585 16.40 -1.40 -6.21
CA ARG A 585 16.04 -2.79 -6.53
C ARG A 585 15.18 -3.42 -5.43
N PRO A 586 14.37 -4.44 -5.75
CA PRO A 586 13.70 -5.23 -4.72
C PRO A 586 14.71 -5.89 -3.78
N LEU A 587 14.25 -6.19 -2.57
CA LEU A 587 15.01 -6.98 -1.59
C LEU A 587 15.05 -8.44 -2.08
N THR A 588 16.23 -9.06 -2.01
CA THR A 588 16.40 -10.48 -2.28
C THR A 588 15.83 -11.32 -1.13
N GLU A 589 15.58 -12.61 -1.37
CA GLU A 589 15.01 -13.51 -0.34
C GLU A 589 15.88 -13.57 0.95
N PRO A 590 17.23 -13.61 0.89
CA PRO A 590 18.06 -13.53 2.09
C PRO A 590 18.06 -12.15 2.80
N GLU A 591 17.84 -11.05 2.07
CA GLU A 591 17.71 -9.72 2.68
C GLU A 591 16.35 -9.54 3.35
N MET A 592 15.28 -10.05 2.74
CA MET A 592 13.96 -10.16 3.34
C MET A 592 14.01 -11.00 4.61
N ASP A 593 14.66 -12.17 4.58
CA ASP A 593 14.83 -13.01 5.76
C ASP A 593 15.61 -12.31 6.87
N PHE A 594 16.75 -11.71 6.53
CA PHE A 594 17.56 -10.93 7.47
C PHE A 594 16.73 -9.84 8.17
N ILE A 595 15.95 -9.05 7.43
CA ILE A 595 15.13 -7.95 7.96
C ILE A 595 14.06 -8.45 8.95
N TYR A 596 13.41 -9.58 8.65
CA TYR A 596 12.33 -10.11 9.48
C TYR A 596 12.83 -11.00 10.64
N GLU A 597 14.08 -11.44 10.62
CA GLU A 597 14.76 -12.16 11.73
C GLU A 597 15.52 -11.24 12.71
N LEU A 598 15.46 -9.92 12.55
CA LEU A 598 15.99 -8.96 13.53
C LEU A 598 15.27 -9.10 14.90
N PRO A 599 15.91 -8.71 16.02
CA PRO A 599 15.42 -8.99 17.37
C PRO A 599 14.29 -8.04 17.81
N TYR A 600 13.12 -8.18 17.19
CA TYR A 600 11.91 -7.45 17.55
C TYR A 600 11.28 -8.00 18.84
N THR A 601 10.83 -7.14 19.76
CA THR A 601 10.04 -7.59 20.92
C THR A 601 8.63 -8.04 20.56
N ARG A 602 8.11 -7.56 19.42
CA ARG A 602 6.71 -7.67 18.98
C ARG A 602 5.71 -6.95 19.91
N MET A 603 6.19 -6.05 20.75
CA MET A 603 5.39 -5.34 21.77
C MET A 603 5.42 -3.82 21.57
N GLU A 604 4.45 -3.14 22.18
CA GLU A 604 4.48 -1.69 22.41
C GLU A 604 5.58 -1.31 23.42
N HIS A 605 6.17 -0.11 23.29
CA HIS A 605 7.22 0.35 24.22
C HIS A 605 6.68 0.46 25.67
N PRO A 606 7.39 -0.02 26.70
CA PRO A 606 6.89 -0.09 28.08
C PRO A 606 6.65 1.27 28.77
N SER A 607 6.94 2.39 28.10
CA SER A 607 6.54 3.73 28.55
C SER A 607 5.05 4.03 28.34
N TYR A 608 4.31 3.22 27.58
CA TYR A 608 2.89 3.42 27.32
C TYR A 608 2.02 2.73 28.39
N THR A 609 1.11 3.49 28.99
CA THR A 609 0.12 2.98 29.96
C THR A 609 -1.15 2.43 29.30
N GLU A 610 -1.35 2.73 28.02
CA GLU A 610 -2.52 2.38 27.21
C GLU A 610 -2.07 1.57 25.99
N PRO A 611 -2.82 0.54 25.56
CA PRO A 611 -2.45 -0.31 24.43
C PRO A 611 -2.44 0.48 23.11
N VAL A 612 -1.67 0.02 22.12
CA VAL A 612 -1.65 0.60 20.76
C VAL A 612 -2.50 -0.29 19.84
N PRO A 613 -3.74 0.10 19.44
CA PRO A 613 -4.68 -0.82 18.78
C PRO A 613 -4.19 -1.43 17.46
N GLY A 614 -3.30 -0.74 16.75
CA GLY A 614 -2.67 -1.22 15.51
C GLY A 614 -1.76 -2.43 15.72
N LEU A 615 -1.22 -2.62 16.94
CA LEU A 615 -0.44 -3.83 17.25
C LEU A 615 -1.33 -5.07 17.31
N ASP A 616 -2.52 -5.01 17.92
CA ASP A 616 -3.37 -6.21 18.08
C ASP A 616 -3.84 -6.81 16.75
N VAL A 617 -3.89 -5.99 15.70
CA VAL A 617 -4.13 -6.45 14.32
C VAL A 617 -2.97 -7.29 13.78
N VAL A 618 -1.72 -7.00 14.18
CA VAL A 618 -0.51 -7.61 13.62
C VAL A 618 0.27 -8.54 14.55
N ARG A 619 0.07 -8.48 15.87
CA ARG A 619 0.84 -9.13 16.96
C ARG A 619 1.23 -10.58 16.64
N PHE A 620 0.24 -11.36 16.19
CA PHE A 620 0.38 -12.78 15.81
C PHE A 620 0.20 -13.05 14.30
N SER A 621 0.49 -12.06 13.44
CA SER A 621 0.48 -12.21 11.99
C SER A 621 1.90 -12.16 11.42
N ILE A 622 2.11 -12.81 10.28
CA ILE A 622 3.43 -12.95 9.64
C ILE A 622 3.39 -12.43 8.20
N THR A 623 4.29 -11.48 7.90
CA THR A 623 4.49 -11.01 6.52
C THR A 623 5.34 -12.03 5.76
N SER A 624 4.77 -12.70 4.74
CA SER A 624 5.49 -13.68 3.91
C SER A 624 6.18 -13.04 2.70
N HIS A 625 5.71 -11.89 2.23
CA HIS A 625 6.26 -11.16 1.09
C HIS A 625 5.86 -9.68 1.07
N ARG A 626 6.53 -8.90 0.23
CA ARG A 626 6.19 -7.52 -0.12
C ARG A 626 6.07 -7.32 -1.63
N GLY A 627 5.51 -6.19 -2.04
CA GLY A 627 5.24 -5.85 -3.43
C GLY A 627 3.89 -6.37 -3.91
N CYS A 628 3.35 -5.78 -4.98
CA CYS A 628 2.05 -6.17 -5.53
C CYS A 628 1.96 -5.88 -7.03
N PHE A 629 1.93 -6.93 -7.86
CA PHE A 629 1.64 -6.80 -9.30
C PHE A 629 0.16 -6.48 -9.59
N GLY A 630 -0.69 -6.39 -8.56
CA GLY A 630 -2.14 -6.26 -8.66
C GLY A 630 -2.67 -4.98 -9.31
N GLY A 631 -1.86 -3.91 -9.37
CA GLY A 631 -2.04 -2.77 -10.28
C GLY A 631 -3.26 -1.86 -10.07
N CYS A 632 -4.05 -2.06 -9.00
CA CYS A 632 -5.31 -1.36 -8.75
C CYS A 632 -5.12 0.17 -8.72
N SER A 633 -5.96 0.91 -9.45
CA SER A 633 -5.71 2.33 -9.78
C SER A 633 -5.75 3.27 -8.57
N PHE A 634 -6.44 2.87 -7.50
CA PHE A 634 -6.58 3.58 -6.23
C PHE A 634 -5.57 3.13 -5.15
N CYS A 635 -4.64 2.20 -5.47
CA CYS A 635 -3.77 1.57 -4.48
C CYS A 635 -2.30 2.04 -4.58
N ALA A 636 -1.83 2.76 -3.56
CA ALA A 636 -0.47 3.29 -3.50
C ALA A 636 0.64 2.22 -3.28
N ILE A 637 0.30 0.98 -2.92
CA ILE A 637 1.30 -0.10 -2.68
C ILE A 637 2.16 -0.32 -3.93
N THR A 638 1.57 -0.25 -5.13
CA THR A 638 2.26 -0.29 -6.43
C THR A 638 3.42 0.71 -6.52
N GLN A 639 3.27 1.89 -5.90
CA GLN A 639 4.20 3.03 -5.97
C GLN A 639 5.20 3.07 -4.80
N HIS A 640 4.99 2.26 -3.75
CA HIS A 640 5.78 2.25 -2.53
C HIS A 640 6.52 0.92 -2.30
N GLN A 641 5.92 -0.22 -2.60
CA GLN A 641 6.59 -1.54 -2.56
C GLN A 641 6.93 -2.10 -3.96
N GLY A 642 6.46 -1.45 -5.03
CA GLY A 642 6.68 -1.90 -6.40
C GLY A 642 5.78 -3.05 -6.84
N ARG A 643 5.98 -3.50 -8.09
CA ARG A 643 5.16 -4.52 -8.77
C ARG A 643 5.76 -5.92 -8.80
N ALA A 644 7.03 -6.09 -8.44
CA ALA A 644 7.65 -7.42 -8.29
C ALA A 644 7.45 -7.92 -6.85
N ILE A 645 7.28 -9.24 -6.67
CA ILE A 645 7.16 -9.83 -5.33
C ILE A 645 8.55 -10.06 -4.74
N SER A 646 8.80 -9.51 -3.55
CA SER A 646 9.96 -9.83 -2.70
C SER A 646 9.52 -10.85 -1.66
N ASN A 647 9.88 -12.12 -1.84
CA ASN A 647 9.53 -13.21 -0.93
C ASN A 647 10.53 -13.33 0.23
N ARG A 648 10.09 -13.91 1.35
CA ARG A 648 10.94 -14.55 2.36
C ARG A 648 11.08 -16.04 2.07
N SER A 649 12.14 -16.69 2.55
CA SER A 649 12.18 -18.15 2.56
C SER A 649 11.09 -18.71 3.48
N GLU A 650 10.66 -19.93 3.21
CA GLU A 650 9.71 -20.59 4.13
C GLU A 650 10.33 -20.76 5.53
N ASP A 651 11.62 -21.07 5.60
CA ASP A 651 12.30 -21.38 6.85
C ASP A 651 12.38 -20.17 7.78
N SER A 652 12.52 -18.93 7.25
CA SER A 652 12.47 -17.71 8.07
C SER A 652 11.07 -17.44 8.61
N ILE A 653 10.03 -17.74 7.83
CA ILE A 653 8.64 -17.63 8.27
C ILE A 653 8.32 -18.69 9.33
N ILE A 654 8.85 -19.92 9.20
CA ILE A 654 8.71 -20.97 10.21
C ILE A 654 9.45 -20.61 11.50
N ARG A 655 10.66 -20.04 11.44
CA ARG A 655 11.39 -19.56 12.62
C ARG A 655 10.60 -18.47 13.36
N GLU A 656 10.06 -17.48 12.65
CA GLU A 656 9.18 -16.47 13.26
C GLU A 656 7.90 -17.09 13.87
N ALA A 657 7.29 -18.06 13.20
CA ALA A 657 6.09 -18.74 13.68
C ALA A 657 6.34 -19.55 14.96
N VAL A 658 7.52 -20.17 15.12
CA VAL A 658 7.94 -20.83 16.37
C VAL A 658 8.08 -19.80 17.50
N LEU A 659 8.80 -18.69 17.26
CA LEU A 659 8.93 -17.61 18.26
C LEU A 659 7.57 -16.99 18.64
N ILE A 660 6.62 -16.91 17.70
CA ILE A 660 5.23 -16.53 18.00
C ILE A 660 4.52 -17.59 18.84
N SER A 661 4.72 -18.88 18.57
CA SER A 661 4.10 -19.97 19.34
C SER A 661 4.56 -20.03 20.80
N GLU A 662 5.80 -19.63 21.06
CA GLU A 662 6.41 -19.52 22.39
C GLU A 662 6.05 -18.21 23.11
N SER A 663 5.43 -17.25 22.42
CA SER A 663 5.19 -15.90 22.96
C SER A 663 4.01 -15.81 23.94
N ALA A 664 4.17 -14.96 24.96
CA ALA A 664 3.16 -14.77 25.99
C ALA A 664 1.81 -14.27 25.41
N GLY A 665 0.73 -14.97 25.75
CA GLY A 665 -0.62 -14.65 25.25
C GLY A 665 -0.98 -15.26 23.89
N PHE A 666 -0.10 -16.03 23.25
CA PHE A 666 -0.44 -16.72 22.00
C PHE A 666 -1.52 -17.80 22.22
N GLY A 667 -2.70 -17.61 21.63
CA GLY A 667 -3.83 -18.54 21.78
C GLY A 667 -3.69 -19.86 21.02
N GLY A 668 -2.65 -20.04 20.21
CA GLY A 668 -2.55 -21.10 19.21
C GLY A 668 -3.12 -20.72 17.84
N ILE A 669 -3.26 -19.43 17.53
CA ILE A 669 -3.82 -18.94 16.26
C ILE A 669 -2.88 -17.91 15.65
N ILE A 670 -2.24 -18.26 14.53
CA ILE A 670 -1.57 -17.27 13.66
C ILE A 670 -2.68 -16.50 12.93
N SER A 671 -2.78 -15.19 13.18
CA SER A 671 -3.94 -14.37 12.80
C SER A 671 -3.95 -13.97 11.32
N GLY A 672 -2.79 -13.99 10.67
CA GLY A 672 -2.64 -13.78 9.22
C GLY A 672 -1.28 -14.22 8.69
N VAL A 673 -1.24 -14.65 7.43
CA VAL A 673 -0.02 -15.02 6.69
C VAL A 673 -0.16 -14.49 5.26
N GLY A 674 0.74 -13.61 4.83
CA GLY A 674 0.58 -12.95 3.53
C GLY A 674 1.40 -11.68 3.34
N GLY A 675 0.98 -10.85 2.38
CA GLY A 675 1.52 -9.53 2.11
C GLY A 675 0.37 -8.59 1.67
N PRO A 676 0.59 -7.68 0.71
CA PRO A 676 -0.47 -6.84 0.13
C PRO A 676 -1.72 -7.59 -0.37
N SER A 677 -1.55 -8.86 -0.74
CA SER A 677 -2.61 -9.86 -0.74
C SER A 677 -2.05 -11.15 -0.13
N ALA A 678 -2.87 -12.02 0.44
CA ALA A 678 -2.37 -13.28 0.98
C ALA A 678 -1.69 -14.13 -0.11
N ASN A 679 -2.38 -14.37 -1.22
CA ASN A 679 -2.04 -15.39 -2.21
C ASN A 679 -1.14 -14.90 -3.37
N MET A 680 -0.16 -14.03 -3.08
CA MET A 680 0.91 -13.70 -4.04
C MET A 680 2.29 -14.27 -3.64
N TYR A 681 2.40 -14.95 -2.49
CA TYR A 681 3.65 -15.58 -2.05
C TYR A 681 4.16 -16.63 -3.04
N GLY A 682 5.44 -16.55 -3.40
CA GLY A 682 6.10 -17.43 -4.36
C GLY A 682 5.85 -17.11 -5.83
N MET A 683 4.87 -16.27 -6.17
CA MET A 683 4.55 -15.94 -7.56
C MET A 683 5.65 -15.07 -8.21
N THR A 684 5.95 -15.36 -9.47
CA THR A 684 7.10 -14.77 -10.20
C THR A 684 6.79 -14.47 -11.66
N CYS A 685 7.55 -13.58 -12.29
CA CYS A 685 7.52 -13.37 -13.74
C CYS A 685 8.95 -13.41 -14.29
N PRO A 686 9.25 -14.21 -15.33
CA PRO A 686 10.57 -14.27 -15.97
C PRO A 686 11.06 -12.93 -16.57
N GLY A 687 10.19 -11.93 -16.67
CA GLY A 687 10.54 -10.57 -17.07
C GLY A 687 11.21 -9.74 -15.97
N TRP A 688 10.94 -10.02 -14.69
CA TRP A 688 11.31 -9.12 -13.58
C TRP A 688 12.82 -8.90 -13.44
N GLU A 689 13.63 -9.94 -13.58
CA GLU A 689 15.10 -9.83 -13.48
C GLU A 689 15.70 -9.00 -14.63
N LYS A 690 15.17 -9.16 -15.85
CA LYS A 690 15.79 -8.62 -17.08
C LYS A 690 15.23 -7.26 -17.51
N ARG A 691 14.00 -6.95 -17.09
CA ARG A 691 13.24 -5.75 -17.54
C ARG A 691 12.34 -5.16 -16.43
N GLY A 692 12.39 -5.69 -15.21
CA GLY A 692 11.44 -5.32 -14.15
C GLY A 692 9.98 -5.66 -14.51
N ALA A 693 9.03 -4.93 -13.94
CA ALA A 693 7.61 -5.09 -14.24
C ALA A 693 7.20 -4.29 -15.48
N CYS A 694 6.42 -4.89 -16.37
CA CYS A 694 5.97 -4.29 -17.63
C CYS A 694 5.27 -2.94 -17.41
N THR A 695 5.82 -1.86 -17.97
CA THR A 695 5.39 -0.48 -17.72
C THR A 695 3.91 -0.24 -18.05
N HIS A 696 3.50 -0.61 -19.27
CA HIS A 696 2.15 -0.31 -19.80
C HIS A 696 1.14 -1.45 -19.50
N LYS A 697 1.60 -2.71 -19.52
CA LYS A 697 0.71 -3.88 -19.37
C LYS A 697 0.40 -4.20 -17.92
N ASN A 698 -0.90 -4.33 -17.59
CA ASN A 698 -1.36 -4.85 -16.31
C ASN A 698 -1.14 -6.38 -16.23
N CYS A 699 -1.01 -6.91 -15.02
CA CYS A 699 -0.69 -8.34 -14.84
C CYS A 699 -1.92 -9.25 -14.68
N LEU A 700 -3.10 -8.69 -14.39
CA LEU A 700 -4.32 -9.42 -13.97
C LEU A 700 -5.63 -8.93 -14.62
N VAL A 701 -5.58 -7.92 -15.49
CA VAL A 701 -6.75 -7.24 -16.06
C VAL A 701 -6.42 -6.82 -17.51
N PRO A 702 -7.26 -7.10 -18.52
CA PRO A 702 -8.57 -7.78 -18.43
C PRO A 702 -8.47 -9.25 -17.99
N HIS A 703 -7.33 -9.90 -18.27
CA HIS A 703 -7.07 -11.29 -17.90
C HIS A 703 -5.72 -11.46 -17.19
N VAL A 704 -5.52 -12.61 -16.56
CA VAL A 704 -4.25 -12.98 -15.92
C VAL A 704 -3.18 -13.22 -16.98
N CYS A 705 -2.04 -12.53 -16.86
CA CYS A 705 -0.99 -12.55 -17.86
C CYS A 705 -0.36 -13.95 -18.01
N PRO A 706 -0.34 -14.57 -19.21
CA PRO A 706 0.21 -15.92 -19.41
C PRO A 706 1.71 -16.08 -19.08
N SER A 707 2.46 -14.98 -18.92
CA SER A 707 3.87 -15.00 -18.50
C SER A 707 4.07 -14.89 -16.98
N LEU A 708 3.01 -14.65 -16.21
CA LEU A 708 3.04 -14.62 -14.75
C LEU A 708 2.86 -16.06 -14.23
N ARG A 709 3.80 -16.52 -13.39
CA ARG A 709 3.67 -17.80 -12.68
C ARG A 709 2.74 -17.59 -11.49
N THR A 710 1.55 -18.18 -11.59
CA THR A 710 0.45 -18.04 -10.64
C THR A 710 0.12 -19.35 -9.91
N ASP A 711 1.06 -20.29 -9.89
CA ASP A 711 0.95 -21.49 -9.05
C ASP A 711 1.10 -21.13 -7.57
N HIS A 712 0.29 -21.73 -6.70
CA HIS A 712 0.37 -21.49 -5.26
C HIS A 712 1.26 -22.52 -4.55
N SER A 713 2.17 -23.20 -5.27
CA SER A 713 2.95 -24.35 -4.74
C SER A 713 3.73 -24.02 -3.46
N ARG A 714 4.50 -22.91 -3.47
CA ARG A 714 5.21 -22.38 -2.28
C ARG A 714 4.25 -21.94 -1.17
N MET A 715 3.08 -21.42 -1.51
CA MET A 715 2.08 -21.03 -0.51
C MET A 715 1.43 -22.27 0.15
N LEU A 716 1.14 -23.31 -0.61
CA LEU A 716 0.64 -24.60 -0.10
C LEU A 716 1.66 -25.29 0.81
N SER A 717 2.94 -25.31 0.41
CA SER A 717 4.06 -25.79 1.25
C SER A 717 4.15 -25.00 2.56
N LEU A 718 4.25 -23.67 2.48
CA LEU A 718 4.31 -22.79 3.65
C LEU A 718 3.12 -22.98 4.60
N LEU A 719 1.90 -22.92 4.08
CA LEU A 719 0.67 -23.08 4.86
C LEU A 719 0.51 -24.50 5.43
N LYS A 720 1.10 -25.53 4.80
CA LYS A 720 1.20 -26.86 5.40
C LYS A 720 2.14 -26.84 6.60
N ARG A 721 3.39 -26.41 6.40
CA ARG A 721 4.43 -26.41 7.44
C ARG A 721 4.02 -25.59 8.67
N LEU A 722 3.35 -24.46 8.48
CA LEU A 722 2.81 -23.63 9.58
C LEU A 722 1.73 -24.33 10.43
N ARG A 723 0.98 -25.30 9.88
CA ARG A 723 0.01 -26.11 10.64
C ARG A 723 0.64 -27.30 11.36
N GLU A 724 1.92 -27.58 11.09
CA GLU A 724 2.67 -28.72 11.64
C GLU A 724 3.58 -28.30 12.81
N ILE A 725 3.63 -27.00 13.13
CA ILE A 725 4.31 -26.44 14.31
C ILE A 725 3.52 -26.80 15.58
N PRO A 726 4.18 -27.25 16.67
CA PRO A 726 3.56 -27.43 17.98
C PRO A 726 2.77 -26.19 18.45
N ASP A 727 1.70 -26.43 19.22
CA ASP A 727 0.79 -25.42 19.79
C ASP A 727 0.06 -24.48 18.80
N VAL A 728 0.42 -24.46 17.51
CA VAL A 728 -0.31 -23.76 16.43
C VAL A 728 -1.56 -24.57 16.03
N LYS A 729 -2.67 -24.29 16.70
CA LYS A 729 -3.99 -24.92 16.48
C LYS A 729 -4.67 -24.45 15.19
N LYS A 730 -4.39 -23.23 14.72
CA LYS A 730 -4.90 -22.70 13.45
C LYS A 730 -3.96 -21.66 12.84
N VAL A 731 -3.89 -21.67 11.51
CA VAL A 731 -3.23 -20.66 10.68
C VAL A 731 -4.29 -20.00 9.83
N LEU A 732 -4.50 -18.69 9.97
CA LEU A 732 -5.43 -17.93 9.13
C LEU A 732 -4.68 -17.20 8.01
N THR A 733 -5.35 -16.94 6.88
CA THR A 733 -4.81 -15.98 5.89
C THR A 733 -4.85 -14.55 6.44
N GLY A 734 -5.93 -14.15 7.12
CA GLY A 734 -6.11 -12.84 7.79
C GLY A 734 -6.32 -11.65 6.85
N TYR A 735 -5.47 -11.57 5.82
CA TYR A 735 -5.45 -10.58 4.73
C TYR A 735 -6.44 -10.91 3.60
N GLY A 736 -6.63 -9.97 2.68
CA GLY A 736 -7.48 -10.14 1.50
C GLY A 736 -6.85 -11.06 0.44
N VAL A 737 -7.69 -11.87 -0.22
CA VAL A 737 -7.30 -12.79 -1.31
C VAL A 737 -7.69 -12.22 -2.68
N ARG A 738 -6.81 -12.33 -3.68
CA ARG A 738 -7.14 -12.11 -5.10
C ARG A 738 -7.95 -13.30 -5.60
N PHE A 739 -9.27 -13.11 -5.70
CA PHE A 739 -10.22 -14.11 -6.18
C PHE A 739 -9.93 -14.59 -7.61
N ASP A 740 -9.43 -13.68 -8.44
CA ASP A 740 -8.97 -13.89 -9.81
C ASP A 740 -7.71 -14.76 -9.95
N LEU A 741 -6.90 -14.85 -8.88
CA LEU A 741 -5.81 -15.83 -8.78
C LEU A 741 -6.29 -17.12 -8.12
N ALA A 742 -7.06 -17.02 -7.03
CA ALA A 742 -7.51 -18.19 -6.26
C ALA A 742 -8.47 -19.10 -7.04
N VAL A 743 -9.19 -18.58 -8.05
CA VAL A 743 -10.05 -19.39 -8.92
C VAL A 743 -9.28 -20.28 -9.91
N LEU A 744 -7.99 -20.00 -10.14
CA LEU A 744 -7.12 -20.74 -11.07
C LEU A 744 -6.51 -22.00 -10.47
N ASP A 745 -6.58 -22.17 -9.14
CA ASP A 745 -5.84 -23.19 -8.39
C ASP A 745 -6.80 -23.91 -7.42
N ASP A 746 -7.23 -25.11 -7.81
CA ASP A 746 -8.20 -25.93 -7.06
C ASP A 746 -7.65 -26.43 -5.73
N GLU A 747 -6.38 -26.83 -5.68
CA GLU A 747 -5.74 -27.31 -4.45
C GLU A 747 -5.58 -26.17 -3.44
N TYR A 748 -5.17 -24.98 -3.91
CA TYR A 748 -5.13 -23.78 -3.08
C TYR A 748 -6.51 -23.41 -2.54
N LEU A 749 -7.54 -23.35 -3.39
CA LEU A 749 -8.87 -22.93 -2.95
C LEU A 749 -9.53 -23.93 -2.00
N GLU A 750 -9.34 -25.24 -2.22
CA GLU A 750 -9.78 -26.27 -1.27
C GLU A 750 -9.02 -26.16 0.07
N THR A 751 -7.69 -26.04 0.03
CA THR A 751 -6.86 -25.92 1.25
C THR A 751 -7.19 -24.64 2.04
N LEU A 752 -7.42 -23.53 1.35
CA LEU A 752 -7.87 -22.25 1.90
C LEU A 752 -9.19 -22.43 2.67
N CYS A 753 -10.21 -22.99 2.03
CA CYS A 753 -11.51 -23.21 2.66
C CYS A 753 -11.41 -24.21 3.81
N LYS A 754 -10.69 -25.32 3.63
CA LYS A 754 -10.61 -26.41 4.62
C LYS A 754 -9.92 -26.02 5.93
N TYR A 755 -8.87 -25.19 5.88
CA TYR A 755 -8.05 -24.90 7.07
C TYR A 755 -7.91 -23.41 7.40
N HIS A 756 -7.83 -22.51 6.41
CA HIS A 756 -7.27 -21.17 6.61
C HIS A 756 -8.29 -20.03 6.67
N VAL A 757 -9.56 -20.31 6.43
CA VAL A 757 -10.66 -19.35 6.59
C VAL A 757 -11.21 -19.40 8.03
N GLY A 758 -11.41 -18.23 8.63
CA GLY A 758 -11.91 -18.08 10.01
C GLY A 758 -13.41 -18.28 10.18
N GLY A 759 -14.14 -18.39 9.06
CA GLY A 759 -15.60 -18.27 8.96
C GLY A 759 -15.98 -17.21 7.92
N GLN A 760 -15.22 -16.11 7.89
CA GLN A 760 -15.26 -15.08 6.85
C GLN A 760 -14.03 -15.17 5.96
N LEU A 761 -14.22 -15.16 4.63
CA LEU A 761 -13.15 -14.93 3.66
C LEU A 761 -13.28 -13.52 3.09
N LYS A 762 -12.26 -12.68 3.35
CA LYS A 762 -12.20 -11.29 2.90
C LYS A 762 -11.76 -11.23 1.43
N VAL A 763 -12.61 -10.67 0.58
CA VAL A 763 -12.34 -10.46 -0.85
C VAL A 763 -12.70 -9.04 -1.27
N ALA A 764 -11.95 -8.50 -2.21
CA ALA A 764 -12.07 -7.12 -2.66
C ALA A 764 -12.48 -7.07 -4.14
N PRO A 765 -13.77 -7.19 -4.50
CA PRO A 765 -14.25 -6.79 -5.83
C PRO A 765 -14.20 -5.26 -5.97
N GLU A 766 -14.54 -4.53 -4.90
CA GLU A 766 -14.66 -3.07 -4.80
C GLU A 766 -15.79 -2.45 -5.62
N HIS A 767 -16.06 -2.95 -6.83
CA HIS A 767 -17.22 -2.58 -7.64
C HIS A 767 -17.71 -3.79 -8.45
N PHE A 768 -18.94 -3.71 -8.96
CA PHE A 768 -19.53 -4.79 -9.79
C PHE A 768 -19.97 -4.36 -11.19
N CYS A 769 -20.01 -3.06 -11.51
CA CYS A 769 -20.20 -2.56 -12.88
C CYS A 769 -18.87 -2.60 -13.65
N ASP A 770 -18.85 -3.25 -14.82
CA ASP A 770 -17.64 -3.60 -15.56
C ASP A 770 -16.80 -2.38 -16.02
N PRO A 771 -17.36 -1.33 -16.66
CA PRO A 771 -16.64 -0.08 -16.96
C PRO A 771 -15.89 0.53 -15.77
N VAL A 772 -16.50 0.50 -14.58
CA VAL A 772 -15.86 1.02 -13.36
C VAL A 772 -14.73 0.07 -12.93
N THR A 773 -14.91 -1.25 -12.97
CA THR A 773 -13.83 -2.20 -12.63
C THR A 773 -12.62 -2.08 -13.57
N ALA A 774 -12.83 -1.77 -14.86
CA ALA A 774 -11.75 -1.51 -15.81
C ALA A 774 -10.92 -0.27 -15.38
N ILE A 775 -11.58 0.85 -15.07
CA ILE A 775 -10.93 2.09 -14.58
C ILE A 775 -10.28 1.89 -13.20
N MET A 776 -10.85 1.02 -12.36
CA MET A 776 -10.25 0.58 -11.10
C MET A 776 -9.02 -0.35 -11.27
N ARG A 777 -8.78 -0.87 -12.49
CA ARG A 777 -7.85 -1.97 -12.78
C ARG A 777 -8.12 -3.18 -11.87
N LYS A 778 -9.38 -3.64 -11.88
CA LYS A 778 -9.92 -4.79 -11.14
C LYS A 778 -10.51 -5.82 -12.11
N PRO A 779 -10.55 -7.12 -11.73
CA PRO A 779 -11.34 -8.12 -12.44
C PRO A 779 -12.84 -7.77 -12.34
N ASN A 780 -13.60 -8.20 -13.33
CA ASN A 780 -14.99 -7.83 -13.52
C ASN A 780 -15.99 -8.71 -12.73
N ARG A 781 -17.30 -8.48 -12.92
CA ARG A 781 -18.37 -9.24 -12.25
C ARG A 781 -18.26 -10.75 -12.49
N ALA A 782 -18.09 -11.16 -13.75
CA ALA A 782 -18.04 -12.58 -14.12
C ALA A 782 -16.86 -13.31 -13.45
N ALA A 783 -15.70 -12.66 -13.32
CA ALA A 783 -14.55 -13.21 -12.60
C ALA A 783 -14.83 -13.42 -11.09
N PHE A 784 -15.59 -12.51 -10.46
CA PHE A 784 -16.02 -12.66 -9.06
C PHE A 784 -17.05 -13.79 -8.89
N GLU A 785 -18.04 -13.89 -9.79
CA GLU A 785 -19.08 -14.92 -9.73
C GLU A 785 -18.52 -16.34 -9.96
N LYS A 786 -17.59 -16.49 -10.91
CA LYS A 786 -16.86 -17.75 -11.13
C LYS A 786 -16.13 -18.20 -9.87
N PHE A 787 -15.48 -17.27 -9.15
CA PHE A 787 -14.84 -17.55 -7.87
C PHE A 787 -15.87 -17.92 -6.79
N GLU A 788 -16.95 -17.15 -6.65
CA GLU A 788 -17.94 -17.40 -5.59
C GLU A 788 -18.62 -18.77 -5.77
N ASN A 789 -19.00 -19.15 -6.98
CA ASN A 789 -19.63 -20.44 -7.24
C ASN A 789 -18.70 -21.60 -6.84
N LYS A 790 -17.42 -21.54 -7.25
CA LYS A 790 -16.38 -22.49 -6.84
C LYS A 790 -16.17 -22.52 -5.32
N PHE A 791 -16.19 -21.36 -4.65
CA PHE A 791 -16.10 -21.25 -3.18
C PHE A 791 -17.33 -21.87 -2.47
N LYS A 792 -18.54 -21.64 -2.99
CA LYS A 792 -19.80 -22.24 -2.49
C LYS A 792 -19.81 -23.76 -2.66
N GLU A 793 -19.39 -24.26 -3.80
CA GLU A 793 -19.28 -25.69 -4.11
C GLU A 793 -18.29 -26.40 -3.18
N ILE A 794 -17.10 -25.82 -2.99
CA ILE A 794 -16.08 -26.34 -2.06
C ILE A 794 -16.59 -26.31 -0.62
N ASN A 795 -17.24 -25.22 -0.18
CA ASN A 795 -17.82 -25.15 1.16
C ASN A 795 -18.90 -26.22 1.39
N LYS A 796 -19.81 -26.41 0.42
CA LYS A 796 -20.84 -27.46 0.45
C LYS A 796 -20.22 -28.87 0.49
N ARG A 797 -19.14 -29.11 -0.26
CA ARG A 797 -18.42 -30.40 -0.31
C ARG A 797 -17.67 -30.71 1.00
N LEU A 798 -17.26 -29.69 1.75
CA LEU A 798 -16.52 -29.81 3.01
C LEU A 798 -17.39 -29.66 4.28
N ASP A 799 -18.71 -29.48 4.15
CA ASP A 799 -19.64 -29.04 5.21
C ASP A 799 -19.17 -27.78 5.99
N MET A 800 -18.53 -26.87 5.28
CA MET A 800 -17.99 -25.63 5.86
C MET A 800 -19.00 -24.49 5.75
N LYS A 801 -19.23 -23.81 6.87
CA LYS A 801 -20.21 -22.72 7.00
C LYS A 801 -19.53 -21.36 6.91
N GLN A 802 -18.87 -21.11 5.77
CA GLN A 802 -18.12 -19.88 5.52
C GLN A 802 -18.85 -18.95 4.56
N PHE A 803 -18.54 -17.66 4.65
CA PHE A 803 -19.15 -16.63 3.82
C PHE A 803 -18.12 -15.60 3.34
N LEU A 804 -18.37 -15.05 2.15
CA LEU A 804 -17.54 -13.98 1.60
C LEU A 804 -17.90 -12.64 2.25
N VAL A 805 -16.89 -11.87 2.62
CA VAL A 805 -17.02 -10.45 2.97
C VAL A 805 -16.44 -9.65 1.82
N THR A 806 -17.29 -8.92 1.11
CA THR A 806 -16.92 -8.09 -0.04
C THR A 806 -16.69 -6.65 0.38
N PHE A 807 -15.49 -6.13 0.11
CA PHE A 807 -15.24 -4.68 0.15
C PHE A 807 -15.85 -3.99 -1.08
N GLN A 808 -16.33 -2.76 -0.87
CA GLN A 808 -17.13 -1.98 -1.83
C GLN A 808 -16.76 -0.50 -1.73
N ILE A 809 -16.52 0.16 -2.86
CA ILE A 809 -16.09 1.55 -2.95
C ILE A 809 -17.13 2.42 -3.68
N SER A 810 -17.65 3.46 -3.01
CA SER A 810 -18.52 4.50 -3.58
C SER A 810 -17.73 5.74 -4.03
N GLY A 811 -18.23 6.48 -5.02
CA GLY A 811 -17.65 7.77 -5.43
C GLY A 811 -16.29 7.69 -6.14
N HIS A 812 -15.99 6.55 -6.76
CA HIS A 812 -14.73 6.32 -7.49
C HIS A 812 -14.75 7.01 -8.87
N PRO A 813 -13.63 7.61 -9.34
CA PRO A 813 -13.57 8.24 -10.67
C PRO A 813 -13.82 7.21 -11.79
N GLY A 814 -14.84 7.47 -12.61
CA GLY A 814 -15.37 6.54 -13.60
C GLY A 814 -16.74 5.96 -13.25
N CYS A 815 -17.20 6.03 -11.99
CA CYS A 815 -18.52 5.55 -11.57
C CYS A 815 -19.57 6.67 -11.66
N THR A 816 -20.56 6.54 -12.55
CA THR A 816 -21.71 7.45 -12.65
C THR A 816 -22.84 7.07 -11.67
N ILE A 817 -23.94 7.84 -11.66
CA ILE A 817 -25.14 7.49 -10.89
C ILE A 817 -25.77 6.20 -11.42
N GLU A 818 -25.76 5.99 -12.73
CA GLU A 818 -26.32 4.81 -13.39
C GLU A 818 -25.53 3.55 -13.00
N ASN A 819 -24.19 3.63 -12.96
CA ASN A 819 -23.35 2.53 -12.48
C ASN A 819 -23.57 2.23 -10.98
N ALA A 820 -23.84 3.27 -10.18
CA ALA A 820 -24.14 3.11 -8.75
C ALA A 820 -25.54 2.52 -8.50
N ILE A 821 -26.53 2.83 -9.34
CA ILE A 821 -27.84 2.16 -9.35
C ILE A 821 -27.65 0.70 -9.74
N GLU A 822 -26.97 0.40 -10.84
CA GLU A 822 -26.70 -0.96 -11.31
C GLU A 822 -25.97 -1.81 -10.25
N MET A 823 -25.00 -1.22 -9.53
CA MET A 823 -24.35 -1.89 -8.40
C MET A 823 -25.31 -2.15 -7.23
N ALA A 824 -26.19 -1.20 -6.88
CA ALA A 824 -27.19 -1.39 -5.83
C ALA A 824 -28.21 -2.49 -6.19
N GLU A 825 -28.63 -2.56 -7.45
CA GLU A 825 -29.48 -3.64 -7.98
C GLU A 825 -28.78 -5.00 -7.89
N TYR A 826 -27.52 -5.08 -8.33
CA TYR A 826 -26.75 -6.31 -8.23
C TYR A 826 -26.59 -6.80 -6.77
N ILE A 827 -26.37 -5.87 -5.84
CA ILE A 827 -26.27 -6.13 -4.39
C ILE A 827 -27.62 -6.58 -3.80
N ARG A 828 -28.74 -5.99 -4.24
CA ARG A 828 -30.10 -6.42 -3.88
C ARG A 828 -30.33 -7.87 -4.30
N ASP A 829 -30.15 -8.17 -5.58
CA ASP A 829 -30.55 -9.45 -6.18
C ASP A 829 -29.67 -10.62 -5.72
N ASN A 830 -28.39 -10.36 -5.45
CA ASN A 830 -27.46 -11.36 -4.93
C ASN A 830 -27.35 -11.35 -3.39
N ASN A 831 -28.21 -10.61 -2.69
CA ASN A 831 -28.22 -10.43 -1.23
C ASN A 831 -26.84 -10.08 -0.62
N ARG A 832 -26.09 -9.17 -1.26
CA ARG A 832 -24.72 -8.76 -0.88
C ARG A 832 -24.67 -7.49 -0.03
N TYR A 833 -25.79 -7.14 0.61
CA TYR A 833 -25.91 -5.87 1.35
C TYR A 833 -24.90 -5.80 2.50
N THR A 834 -24.11 -4.73 2.53
CA THR A 834 -23.17 -4.42 3.61
C THR A 834 -23.34 -2.97 4.03
N GLU A 835 -23.23 -2.70 5.32
CA GLU A 835 -23.15 -1.34 5.84
C GLU A 835 -21.74 -0.75 5.65
N GLN A 836 -20.72 -1.62 5.52
CA GLN A 836 -19.30 -1.28 5.37
C GLN A 836 -18.96 -0.90 3.91
N VAL A 837 -19.56 0.20 3.45
CA VAL A 837 -19.21 0.87 2.18
C VAL A 837 -18.13 1.91 2.44
N GLN A 838 -17.05 1.91 1.67
CA GLN A 838 -15.97 2.90 1.77
C GLN A 838 -16.10 3.96 0.67
N ASP A 839 -16.12 5.24 1.01
CA ASP A 839 -16.03 6.29 -0.01
C ASP A 839 -14.60 6.44 -0.52
N PHE A 840 -14.44 6.60 -1.84
CA PHE A 840 -13.14 6.83 -2.46
C PHE A 840 -12.49 8.09 -1.89
N THR A 841 -11.29 7.87 -1.32
CA THR A 841 -10.40 8.90 -0.78
C THR A 841 -9.26 9.12 -1.77
N PRO A 842 -9.14 10.31 -2.37
CA PRO A 842 -7.95 10.67 -3.13
C PRO A 842 -6.71 10.60 -2.22
N THR A 843 -5.77 9.73 -2.57
CA THR A 843 -4.51 9.50 -1.86
C THR A 843 -3.33 9.80 -2.80
N PRO A 844 -2.30 10.53 -2.33
CA PRO A 844 -1.18 10.99 -3.15
C PRO A 844 -0.59 9.91 -4.08
N MET A 845 -0.30 10.31 -5.32
CA MET A 845 0.35 9.50 -6.35
C MET A 845 -0.34 8.17 -6.67
N THR A 846 -1.68 8.17 -6.64
CA THR A 846 -2.50 7.07 -7.20
C THR A 846 -3.13 7.49 -8.52
N ILE A 847 -3.32 6.52 -9.44
CA ILE A 847 -3.95 6.78 -10.75
C ILE A 847 -5.36 7.37 -10.52
N SER A 848 -6.12 6.86 -9.55
CA SER A 848 -7.44 7.41 -9.19
C SER A 848 -7.38 8.83 -8.63
N THR A 849 -6.27 9.26 -8.03
CA THR A 849 -6.15 10.66 -7.54
C THR A 849 -5.79 11.62 -8.66
N CYS A 850 -4.92 11.21 -9.58
CA CYS A 850 -4.73 11.92 -10.84
C CYS A 850 -6.07 12.07 -11.58
N MET A 851 -6.79 10.95 -11.79
CA MET A 851 -8.12 10.90 -12.40
C MET A 851 -9.13 11.80 -11.68
N PHE A 852 -9.17 11.78 -10.34
CA PHE A 852 -10.06 12.64 -9.54
C PHE A 852 -9.74 14.13 -9.67
N HIS A 853 -8.46 14.50 -9.68
CA HIS A 853 -8.03 15.89 -9.81
C HIS A 853 -8.28 16.43 -11.23
N THR A 854 -7.88 15.69 -12.26
CA THR A 854 -7.87 16.17 -13.65
C THR A 854 -9.23 16.02 -14.32
N GLY A 855 -9.93 14.91 -14.08
CA GLY A 855 -11.04 14.45 -14.92
C GLY A 855 -10.59 13.71 -16.18
N LEU A 856 -9.30 13.32 -16.24
CA LEU A 856 -8.66 12.65 -17.38
C LEU A 856 -8.06 11.31 -16.94
N ASN A 857 -8.19 10.27 -17.75
CA ASN A 857 -7.39 9.06 -17.63
C ASN A 857 -5.93 9.38 -18.03
N PRO A 858 -4.92 9.32 -17.14
CA PRO A 858 -3.57 9.75 -17.48
C PRO A 858 -2.84 8.87 -18.52
N PHE A 859 -3.43 7.73 -18.90
CA PHE A 859 -2.85 6.86 -19.92
C PHE A 859 -3.40 7.13 -21.33
N THR A 860 -4.70 7.41 -21.48
CA THR A 860 -5.34 7.70 -22.78
C THR A 860 -5.64 9.18 -23.00
N MET A 861 -5.54 10.01 -21.95
CA MET A 861 -5.98 11.42 -21.87
C MET A 861 -7.47 11.66 -22.17
N GLU A 862 -8.27 10.60 -22.23
CA GLU A 862 -9.72 10.68 -22.36
C GLU A 862 -10.37 11.28 -21.12
N LYS A 863 -11.46 12.02 -21.31
CA LYS A 863 -12.28 12.56 -20.22
C LYS A 863 -13.09 11.44 -19.57
N ILE A 864 -13.10 11.42 -18.25
CA ILE A 864 -13.90 10.50 -17.44
C ILE A 864 -14.85 11.28 -16.52
N HIS A 865 -15.94 10.64 -16.11
CA HIS A 865 -16.78 11.18 -15.05
C HIS A 865 -16.08 11.10 -13.68
N VAL A 866 -16.27 12.09 -12.82
CA VAL A 866 -15.67 12.14 -11.48
C VAL A 866 -16.70 12.61 -10.44
N PRO A 867 -17.03 11.78 -9.43
CA PRO A 867 -17.88 12.18 -8.30
C PRO A 867 -17.19 13.18 -7.35
N VAL A 868 -17.05 14.44 -7.80
CA VAL A 868 -16.39 15.51 -7.03
C VAL A 868 -17.29 16.17 -5.99
N THR A 869 -18.61 16.20 -6.21
CA THR A 869 -19.53 16.92 -5.32
C THR A 869 -19.89 16.10 -4.09
N ARG A 870 -20.03 16.77 -2.92
CA ARG A 870 -20.51 16.14 -1.69
C ARG A 870 -21.89 15.50 -1.86
N THR A 871 -22.76 16.12 -2.67
CA THR A 871 -24.10 15.61 -3.00
C THR A 871 -24.01 14.28 -3.76
N GLU A 872 -23.20 14.22 -4.82
CA GLU A 872 -23.10 13.01 -5.65
C GLU A 872 -22.40 11.86 -4.91
N LYS A 873 -21.29 12.12 -4.20
CA LYS A 873 -20.68 11.10 -3.33
C LYS A 873 -21.69 10.56 -2.32
N LYS A 874 -22.51 11.42 -1.69
CA LYS A 874 -23.58 10.98 -0.79
C LYS A 874 -24.64 10.14 -1.52
N ILE A 875 -25.06 10.52 -2.72
CA ILE A 875 -26.03 9.73 -3.52
C ILE A 875 -25.48 8.33 -3.80
N GLN A 876 -24.26 8.21 -4.35
CA GLN A 876 -23.67 6.90 -4.66
C GLN A 876 -23.51 6.04 -3.40
N ARG A 877 -23.05 6.62 -2.28
CA ARG A 877 -22.98 5.91 -0.99
C ARG A 877 -24.38 5.46 -0.51
N SER A 878 -25.38 6.34 -0.64
CA SER A 878 -26.75 6.06 -0.21
C SER A 878 -27.36 4.92 -1.00
N LEU A 879 -27.13 4.86 -2.32
CA LEU A 879 -27.56 3.77 -3.19
C LEU A 879 -27.01 2.40 -2.74
N LEU A 880 -25.73 2.31 -2.39
CA LEU A 880 -25.17 1.06 -1.85
C LEU A 880 -25.72 0.72 -0.45
N GLN A 881 -25.97 1.75 0.37
CA GLN A 881 -26.59 1.63 1.70
C GLN A 881 -28.14 1.74 1.67
N PHE A 882 -28.80 1.20 0.64
CA PHE A 882 -30.23 1.42 0.38
C PHE A 882 -31.19 0.99 1.51
N ARG A 883 -30.84 -0.01 2.31
CA ARG A 883 -31.67 -0.48 3.44
C ARG A 883 -31.71 0.50 4.62
N ASN A 884 -30.85 1.52 4.68
CA ASN A 884 -30.89 2.55 5.74
C ASN A 884 -32.12 3.47 5.54
N PRO A 885 -33.04 3.60 6.53
CA PRO A 885 -34.19 4.51 6.45
C PRO A 885 -33.82 5.97 6.15
N GLU A 886 -32.68 6.47 6.64
CA GLU A 886 -32.23 7.85 6.42
C GLU A 886 -31.89 8.14 4.94
N ASN A 887 -31.54 7.08 4.18
CA ASN A 887 -31.19 7.18 2.77
C ASN A 887 -32.41 7.11 1.83
N GLN A 888 -33.58 6.66 2.30
CA GLN A 888 -34.74 6.38 1.44
C GLN A 888 -35.13 7.59 0.57
N LYS A 889 -35.24 8.79 1.17
CA LYS A 889 -35.61 10.02 0.43
C LYS A 889 -34.59 10.41 -0.65
N ILE A 890 -33.29 10.40 -0.34
CA ILE A 890 -32.26 10.81 -1.30
C ILE A 890 -32.12 9.80 -2.45
N ILE A 891 -32.35 8.51 -2.19
CA ILE A 891 -32.43 7.49 -3.24
C ILE A 891 -33.69 7.68 -4.09
N GLN A 892 -34.86 7.86 -3.48
CA GLN A 892 -36.13 8.08 -4.20
C GLN A 892 -36.03 9.30 -5.15
N GLU A 893 -35.52 10.42 -4.66
CA GLU A 893 -35.25 11.61 -5.49
C GLU A 893 -34.21 11.37 -6.59
N THR A 894 -33.29 10.43 -6.42
CA THR A 894 -32.29 10.07 -7.44
C THR A 894 -32.90 9.16 -8.50
N LEU A 895 -33.67 8.16 -8.09
CA LEU A 895 -34.33 7.20 -8.98
C LEU A 895 -35.31 7.91 -9.92
N ILE A 896 -36.12 8.85 -9.42
CA ILE A 896 -37.00 9.69 -10.24
C ILE A 896 -36.18 10.48 -11.29
N LYS A 897 -35.08 11.12 -10.88
CA LYS A 897 -34.20 11.88 -11.79
C LYS A 897 -33.49 11.00 -12.83
N ALA A 898 -33.26 9.73 -12.52
CA ALA A 898 -32.67 8.73 -13.41
C ALA A 898 -33.72 7.96 -14.25
N GLY A 899 -35.02 8.27 -14.12
CA GLY A 899 -36.10 7.52 -14.80
C GLY A 899 -36.30 6.08 -14.31
N ARG A 900 -35.74 5.73 -13.14
CA ARG A 900 -35.77 4.38 -12.54
C ARG A 900 -36.83 4.25 -11.45
N GLU A 901 -38.04 4.72 -11.76
CA GLU A 901 -39.19 4.67 -10.85
C GLU A 901 -39.69 3.24 -10.60
N ASP A 902 -39.31 2.28 -11.45
CA ASP A 902 -39.50 0.83 -11.26
C ASP A 902 -38.84 0.30 -9.98
N LEU A 903 -37.84 1.01 -9.46
CA LEU A 903 -37.13 0.66 -8.22
C LEU A 903 -37.76 1.25 -6.95
N ILE A 904 -38.93 1.89 -7.06
CA ILE A 904 -39.67 2.53 -5.96
C ILE A 904 -40.97 1.76 -5.68
N GLY A 905 -41.04 1.03 -4.56
CA GLY A 905 -42.23 0.26 -4.21
C GLY A 905 -42.03 -0.78 -3.11
N ASN A 906 -43.02 -1.66 -2.95
CA ASN A 906 -43.00 -2.76 -1.97
C ASN A 906 -42.65 -4.12 -2.59
N GLY A 907 -42.21 -4.14 -3.85
CA GLY A 907 -41.73 -5.35 -4.53
C GLY A 907 -40.34 -5.78 -4.04
N TRP A 908 -39.99 -7.05 -4.26
CA TRP A 908 -38.66 -7.57 -3.89
C TRP A 908 -37.53 -6.95 -4.73
N ASN A 909 -37.85 -6.48 -5.93
CA ASN A 909 -36.98 -5.79 -6.87
C ASN A 909 -36.84 -4.28 -6.58
N CYS A 910 -37.55 -3.71 -5.61
CA CYS A 910 -37.43 -2.28 -5.28
C CYS A 910 -36.22 -2.02 -4.37
N LEU A 911 -35.56 -0.87 -4.54
CA LEU A 911 -34.48 -0.40 -3.64
C LEU A 911 -35.03 0.42 -2.47
N VAL A 912 -36.12 1.16 -2.70
CA VAL A 912 -36.80 1.99 -1.70
C VAL A 912 -38.29 1.74 -1.69
N LYS A 913 -38.92 2.00 -0.54
CA LYS A 913 -40.38 1.93 -0.41
C LYS A 913 -41.04 3.21 -0.96
N LYS A 914 -42.33 3.07 -1.26
CA LYS A 914 -43.22 4.15 -1.68
C LYS A 914 -43.95 4.73 -0.47
#